data_AF-A0A160DU83-F1
#
_entry.id   AF-A0A160DU83-F1
#
_cell.length_a   1.000
_cell.length_b   1.000
_cell.length_c   1.000
_cell.angle_alpha   90.00
_cell.angle_beta   90.00
_cell.angle_gamma   90.00
#
_symmetry.space_group_name_H-M   'P 1'
#
loop_
_entity.id
_entity.type
_entity.pdbx_description
1 polymer ?
#
loop_
_entity_poly.entity_id
_entity_poly.type
_entity_poly.pdbx_seq_one_letter_code
_entity_poly.pdbx_strand_id
1 'polypeptide(L)'
;MQPPAFRFGAYRLIPAARELWKDGGRVTLPPRAFSCLVLLVEQRARAVGREELIEALWPRGVASDVQLGQLILQCRRAIDDDGQTQHAIRTVAGFGYRWVAPTVIEAAAAAAPADGDTAAVPAATAALPPARRPRTGLLIALAVLLAATAAAGIAWLQRAPRPVPPPSAAGERIVVLPIVAAADDEPWLRLGGMDLVGDRLRRSGIAVVSSDATVSLLRSLGADTAAAAAPPVRAALQRLSGAAILVQTVVTREAGRWRVAMTATAADASTVRSEFEDASPVVALHAAADRLSAVLGHVPAVSAEAAGVSETLQRARAAMLANEPEAARAILRADADLVRDEPKLRQHLAEVDIRTGRVDDARAALDALLADTEGQVSVFRAELLAARATVAIRSGAFAEAGRYASEGIDLHADDGDAILVGRLHLTRGVSRISLQDHSGALIDNGIAREEFLRAGDIASVARVDGNIGALETLRGHPAQAEPYLEAAIAQFQALGVVQEPISNLQTLYVARRQQLKNAQAMATIDRAWAMRERMVNPDSLLSVRLYRIQGLLRAGRHGEAFALLDDPANDRTPADPFENERLRLLRAELAWDRGHPAEALALLEPVPEDELASADSDIIRVAVAVLRSRLEQALGRPPGGPGTGGDVLPAGDRTHPRMPLRGLAAANRAWTAGRADEAERRFQAALSLADAQGVAETIAAVVADYTRFLLDAGRVREAAAIAGRVALWAEQDYGCALTRLRLAHAQGRTDAWQAALDQARRLAGERRLPAALVTAPVAAR
;
A
#
# COMPACT_ATOMS: atom_id res chain seq x y z
N MET A 1 -33.34 22.11 34.46
CA MET A 1 -33.58 20.76 33.93
C MET A 1 -32.27 19.99 33.96
N GLN A 2 -32.18 18.89 34.71
CA GLN A 2 -31.04 17.98 34.55
C GLN A 2 -31.14 17.31 33.17
N PRO A 3 -30.04 17.21 32.40
CA PRO A 3 -30.08 16.66 31.06
C PRO A 3 -30.35 15.15 31.07
N PRO A 4 -31.01 14.63 30.03
CA PRO A 4 -31.47 13.24 29.98
C PRO A 4 -30.29 12.25 29.98
N ALA A 5 -30.38 11.20 30.81
CA ALA A 5 -29.55 10.01 30.68
C ALA A 5 -30.20 9.06 29.66
N PHE A 6 -29.38 8.41 28.83
CA PHE A 6 -29.83 7.46 27.82
C PHE A 6 -29.46 6.05 28.24
N ARG A 7 -30.42 5.13 28.20
CA ARG A 7 -30.20 3.71 28.50
C ARG A 7 -30.44 2.85 27.26
N PHE A 8 -29.49 1.99 26.93
CA PHE A 8 -29.57 1.03 25.83
C PHE A 8 -28.85 -0.26 26.21
N GLY A 9 -29.56 -1.39 26.17
CA GLY A 9 -29.03 -2.67 26.67
C GLY A 9 -28.53 -2.56 28.13
N ALA A 10 -27.29 -3.02 28.35
CA ALA A 10 -26.57 -2.93 29.63
C ALA A 10 -25.96 -1.55 29.91
N TYR A 11 -26.04 -0.62 28.95
CA TYR A 11 -25.33 0.65 29.00
C TYR A 11 -26.21 1.81 29.45
N ARG A 12 -25.61 2.69 30.25
CA ARG A 12 -26.18 3.98 30.66
C ARG A 12 -25.21 5.10 30.30
N LEU A 13 -25.62 5.95 29.37
CA LEU A 13 -24.88 7.11 28.89
C LEU A 13 -25.41 8.37 29.57
N ILE A 14 -24.54 9.11 30.24
CA ILE A 14 -24.87 10.36 30.95
C ILE A 14 -24.07 11.50 30.30
N PRO A 15 -24.63 12.20 29.30
CA PRO A 15 -23.93 13.24 28.56
C PRO A 15 -23.37 14.36 29.45
N ALA A 16 -24.13 14.83 30.45
CA ALA A 16 -23.68 15.89 31.37
C ALA A 16 -22.45 15.52 32.20
N ALA A 17 -22.42 14.28 32.70
CA ALA A 17 -21.30 13.81 33.51
C ALA A 17 -20.11 13.38 32.63
N ARG A 18 -20.31 13.28 31.31
CA ARG A 18 -19.39 12.65 30.35
C ARG A 18 -19.04 11.21 30.76
N GLU A 19 -20.05 10.44 31.15
CA GLU A 19 -19.89 9.09 31.65
C GLU A 19 -20.67 8.07 30.83
N LEU A 20 -20.02 6.94 30.56
CA LEU A 20 -20.64 5.73 30.03
C LEU A 20 -20.47 4.64 31.08
N TRP A 21 -21.56 3.98 31.44
CA TRP A 21 -21.59 2.89 32.40
C TRP A 21 -22.11 1.62 31.72
N LYS A 22 -21.58 0.46 32.10
CA LYS A 22 -22.05 -0.87 31.70
C LYS A 22 -22.20 -1.72 32.96
N ASP A 23 -23.41 -2.24 33.22
CA ASP A 23 -23.68 -3.12 34.37
C ASP A 23 -23.16 -2.58 35.72
N GLY A 24 -23.17 -1.25 35.90
CA GLY A 24 -22.69 -0.60 37.13
C GLY A 24 -21.17 -0.33 37.19
N GLY A 25 -20.39 -0.70 36.17
CA GLY A 25 -18.98 -0.31 36.00
C GLY A 25 -18.80 0.82 34.99
N ARG A 26 -17.85 1.74 35.24
CA ARG A 26 -17.55 2.86 34.33
C ARG A 26 -16.72 2.36 33.13
N VAL A 27 -17.18 2.68 31.92
CA VAL A 27 -16.48 2.43 30.66
C VAL A 27 -15.71 3.69 30.25
N THR A 28 -14.38 3.59 30.23
CA THR A 28 -13.52 4.71 29.81
C THR A 28 -13.54 4.86 28.30
N LEU A 29 -13.82 6.06 27.82
CA LEU A 29 -13.91 6.37 26.39
C LEU A 29 -13.15 7.67 26.07
N PRO A 30 -12.33 7.71 25.00
CA PRO A 30 -11.66 8.94 24.59
C PRO A 30 -12.66 10.10 24.36
N PRO A 31 -12.29 11.36 24.63
CA PRO A 31 -13.22 12.48 24.62
C PRO A 31 -14.03 12.67 23.33
N ARG A 32 -13.40 12.43 22.17
CA ARG A 32 -14.06 12.51 20.86
C ARG A 32 -14.96 11.29 20.58
N ALA A 33 -14.55 10.09 20.98
CA ALA A 33 -15.36 8.88 20.83
C ALA A 33 -16.63 8.98 21.70
N PHE A 34 -16.50 9.54 22.91
CA PHE A 34 -17.65 9.87 23.75
C PHE A 34 -18.60 10.85 23.07
N SER A 35 -18.06 11.93 22.50
CA SER A 35 -18.88 12.96 21.83
C SER A 35 -19.57 12.41 20.58
N CYS A 36 -18.90 11.52 19.83
CA CYS A 36 -19.49 10.79 18.70
C CYS A 36 -20.64 9.88 19.14
N LEU A 37 -20.47 9.14 20.24
CA LEU A 37 -21.50 8.27 20.77
C LEU A 37 -22.74 9.05 21.22
N VAL A 38 -22.55 10.16 21.95
CA VAL A 38 -23.65 11.07 22.34
C VAL A 38 -24.39 11.58 21.11
N LEU A 39 -23.67 12.10 20.11
CA LEU A 39 -24.26 12.65 18.90
C LEU A 39 -25.12 11.62 18.15
N LEU A 40 -24.65 10.38 18.02
CA LEU A 40 -25.40 9.30 17.36
C LEU A 40 -26.65 8.90 18.16
N VAL A 41 -26.56 8.83 19.49
CA VAL A 41 -27.69 8.48 20.38
C VAL A 41 -28.74 9.60 20.40
N GLU A 42 -28.32 10.86 20.39
CA GLU A 42 -29.22 12.02 20.32
C GLU A 42 -29.93 12.07 18.96
N GLN A 43 -29.22 11.78 17.88
CA GLN A 43 -29.77 11.77 16.51
C GLN A 43 -30.38 10.42 16.10
N ARG A 44 -30.68 9.51 17.04
CA ARG A 44 -31.15 8.13 16.77
C ARG A 44 -32.38 8.00 15.87
N ALA A 45 -33.18 9.06 15.72
CA ALA A 45 -34.34 9.07 14.83
C ALA A 45 -33.94 9.01 13.34
N ARG A 46 -32.72 9.42 12.97
CA ARG A 46 -32.23 9.48 11.59
C ARG A 46 -30.80 8.96 11.45
N ALA A 47 -30.34 8.85 10.21
CA ALA A 47 -28.91 8.68 9.94
C ALA A 47 -28.22 10.06 9.98
N VAL A 48 -26.96 10.08 10.44
CA VAL A 48 -26.10 11.26 10.48
C VAL A 48 -25.05 11.12 9.37
N GLY A 49 -24.91 12.15 8.54
CA GLY A 49 -23.98 12.13 7.39
C GLY A 49 -22.51 12.13 7.83
N ARG A 50 -21.60 11.62 6.99
CA ARG A 50 -20.16 11.63 7.30
C ARG A 50 -19.62 13.06 7.49
N GLU A 51 -19.99 13.96 6.60
CA GLU A 51 -19.59 15.38 6.67
C GLU A 51 -20.14 16.04 7.94
N GLU A 52 -21.40 15.77 8.30
CA GLU A 52 -22.03 16.29 9.52
C GLU A 52 -21.33 15.79 10.79
N LEU A 53 -20.97 14.50 10.84
CA LEU A 53 -20.19 13.93 11.95
C LEU A 53 -18.79 14.55 12.02
N ILE A 54 -18.13 14.76 10.88
CA ILE A 54 -16.79 15.36 10.83
C ILE A 54 -16.84 16.82 11.31
N GLU A 55 -17.80 17.61 10.83
CA GLU A 55 -17.97 19.01 11.22
C GLU A 55 -18.26 19.15 12.73
N ALA A 56 -19.12 18.29 13.27
CA ALA A 56 -19.48 18.34 14.69
C ALA A 56 -18.33 17.88 15.61
N LEU A 57 -17.49 16.93 15.18
CA LEU A 57 -16.48 16.30 16.02
C LEU A 57 -15.07 16.91 15.85
N TRP A 58 -14.83 17.65 14.75
CA TRP A 58 -13.58 18.35 14.47
C TRP A 58 -13.79 19.83 14.06
N PRO A 59 -14.33 20.69 14.94
CA PRO A 59 -14.59 22.10 14.62
C PRO A 59 -13.34 22.97 14.34
N ARG A 60 -12.11 22.43 14.51
CA ARG A 60 -10.83 23.14 14.28
C ARG A 60 -9.79 22.32 13.48
N GLY A 61 -10.21 21.35 12.67
CA GLY A 61 -9.29 20.55 11.84
C GLY A 61 -9.98 19.78 10.72
N VAL A 62 -9.23 19.39 9.70
CA VAL A 62 -9.75 18.55 8.59
C VAL A 62 -9.58 17.09 8.98
N ALA A 63 -10.70 16.39 9.27
CA ALA A 63 -10.68 14.95 9.48
C ALA A 63 -11.08 14.20 8.20
N SER A 64 -10.37 13.12 7.90
CA SER A 64 -10.68 12.22 6.78
C SER A 64 -11.74 11.19 7.16
N ASP A 65 -12.40 10.60 6.16
CA ASP A 65 -13.32 9.46 6.36
C ASP A 65 -12.66 8.28 7.11
N VAL A 66 -11.33 8.14 6.98
CA VAL A 66 -10.54 7.12 7.70
C VAL A 66 -10.54 7.41 9.20
N GLN A 67 -10.34 8.67 9.60
CA GLN A 67 -10.39 9.08 11.02
C GLN A 67 -11.80 8.97 11.60
N LEU A 68 -12.84 9.30 10.82
CA LEU A 68 -14.22 9.06 11.23
C LEU A 68 -14.49 7.55 11.40
N GLY A 69 -13.99 6.71 10.49
CA GLY A 69 -14.09 5.26 10.57
C GLY A 69 -13.41 4.68 11.82
N GLN A 70 -12.21 5.16 12.17
CA GLN A 70 -11.52 4.80 13.41
C GLN A 70 -12.29 5.24 14.65
N LEU A 71 -12.88 6.44 14.62
CA LEU A 71 -13.68 6.95 15.74
C LEU A 71 -14.94 6.11 15.97
N ILE A 72 -15.62 5.72 14.89
CA ILE A 72 -16.78 4.82 14.94
C ILE A 72 -16.36 3.44 15.47
N LEU A 73 -15.19 2.93 15.07
CA LEU A 73 -14.66 1.67 15.61
C LEU A 73 -14.42 1.74 17.13
N GLN A 74 -13.91 2.87 17.63
CA GLN A 74 -13.76 3.10 19.07
C GLN A 74 -15.11 3.15 19.79
N CYS A 75 -16.11 3.83 19.21
CA CYS A 75 -17.47 3.84 19.75
C CYS A 75 -18.06 2.43 19.81
N ARG A 76 -17.91 1.64 18.73
CA ARG A 76 -18.41 0.27 18.65
C ARG A 76 -17.81 -0.63 19.72
N ARG A 77 -16.48 -0.62 19.86
CA ARG A 77 -15.78 -1.39 20.90
C ARG A 77 -16.25 -1.04 22.32
N ALA A 78 -16.56 0.22 22.58
CA ALA A 78 -16.97 0.67 23.91
C ALA A 78 -18.36 0.18 24.34
N ILE A 79 -19.21 -0.16 23.37
CA ILE A 79 -20.57 -0.65 23.60
C ILE A 79 -20.73 -2.12 23.17
N ASP A 80 -19.61 -2.83 23.05
CA ASP A 80 -19.52 -4.22 22.57
C ASP A 80 -20.18 -4.46 21.20
N ASP A 81 -20.32 -3.43 20.39
CA ASP A 81 -20.79 -3.50 19.00
C ASP A 81 -19.65 -3.88 18.07
N ASP A 82 -20.00 -4.60 17.00
CA ASP A 82 -19.05 -5.09 16.02
C ASP A 82 -19.43 -4.63 14.60
N GLY A 83 -18.42 -4.51 13.74
CA GLY A 83 -18.61 -4.00 12.38
C GLY A 83 -19.42 -4.90 11.45
N GLN A 84 -19.73 -6.14 11.85
CA GLN A 84 -20.43 -7.15 11.06
C GLN A 84 -21.90 -7.29 11.46
N THR A 85 -22.20 -7.42 12.77
CA THR A 85 -23.56 -7.51 13.32
C THR A 85 -24.21 -6.13 13.47
N GLN A 86 -23.42 -5.07 13.72
CA GLN A 86 -23.83 -3.67 13.77
C GLN A 86 -25.12 -3.43 14.56
N HIS A 87 -25.22 -4.02 15.75
CA HIS A 87 -26.46 -4.07 16.54
C HIS A 87 -26.77 -2.74 17.24
N ALA A 88 -25.80 -1.82 17.33
CA ALA A 88 -26.00 -0.48 17.91
C ALA A 88 -25.71 0.66 16.92
N ILE A 89 -24.61 0.60 16.18
CA ILE A 89 -24.23 1.60 15.18
C ILE A 89 -24.22 0.97 13.79
N ARG A 90 -25.27 1.24 13.01
CA ARG A 90 -25.41 0.75 11.62
C ARG A 90 -24.77 1.71 10.62
N THR A 91 -23.99 1.15 9.71
CA THR A 91 -23.38 1.86 8.58
C THR A 91 -24.44 2.06 7.49
N VAL A 92 -24.65 3.29 7.06
CA VAL A 92 -25.45 3.62 5.87
C VAL A 92 -24.49 3.86 4.71
N ALA A 93 -24.39 2.88 3.81
CA ALA A 93 -23.47 2.90 2.68
C ALA A 93 -23.61 4.20 1.87
N GLY A 94 -22.49 4.86 1.58
CA GLY A 94 -22.48 6.13 0.83
C GLY A 94 -22.98 7.37 1.59
N PHE A 95 -23.55 7.23 2.81
CA PHE A 95 -24.10 8.37 3.55
C PHE A 95 -23.44 8.64 4.92
N GLY A 96 -23.38 7.66 5.82
CA GLY A 96 -22.90 7.88 7.19
C GLY A 96 -23.30 6.78 8.16
N TYR A 97 -23.70 7.14 9.37
CA TYR A 97 -23.98 6.18 10.45
C TYR A 97 -25.34 6.45 11.10
N ARG A 98 -25.96 5.40 11.61
CA ARG A 98 -27.26 5.47 12.27
C ARG A 98 -27.23 4.67 13.57
N TRP A 99 -27.72 5.27 14.64
CA TRP A 99 -28.00 4.53 15.87
C TRP A 99 -29.25 3.67 15.72
N VAL A 100 -29.15 2.40 16.12
CA VAL A 100 -30.22 1.39 15.94
C VAL A 100 -30.55 0.61 17.19
N ALA A 101 -29.75 0.72 18.25
CA ALA A 101 -30.06 0.08 19.52
C ALA A 101 -31.32 0.71 20.16
N PRO A 102 -32.27 -0.10 20.66
CA PRO A 102 -33.40 0.40 21.43
C PRO A 102 -32.92 1.26 22.60
N THR A 103 -33.38 2.51 22.67
CA THR A 103 -32.88 3.50 23.63
C THR A 103 -34.03 4.11 24.41
N VAL A 104 -33.96 4.04 25.74
CA VAL A 104 -34.90 4.67 26.68
C VAL A 104 -34.27 5.95 27.22
N ILE A 105 -35.06 7.03 27.28
CA ILE A 105 -34.65 8.26 27.96
C ILE A 105 -35.06 8.15 29.42
N GLU A 106 -34.10 8.16 30.33
CA GLU A 106 -34.37 8.25 31.76
C GLU A 106 -34.61 9.72 32.12
N ALA A 107 -35.88 10.10 32.30
CA ALA A 107 -36.21 11.35 32.95
C ALA A 107 -36.02 11.18 34.47
N ALA A 108 -35.34 12.14 35.11
CA ALA A 108 -35.22 12.15 36.56
C ALA A 108 -36.63 12.20 37.18
N ALA A 109 -36.93 11.23 38.06
CA ALA A 109 -38.12 11.25 38.88
C ALA A 109 -38.09 12.50 39.78
N ALA A 110 -38.98 13.45 39.51
CA ALA A 110 -39.22 14.58 40.38
C ALA A 110 -39.95 14.09 41.64
N ALA A 111 -39.33 14.29 42.80
CA ALA A 111 -40.08 14.39 44.04
C ALA A 111 -41.02 15.60 43.95
N ALA A 112 -42.25 15.40 44.44
CA ALA A 112 -43.39 16.32 44.37
C ALA A 112 -43.09 17.75 44.87
N PRO A 113 -43.93 18.71 44.46
CA PRO A 113 -44.95 19.15 45.41
C PRO A 113 -46.36 19.14 44.83
N ALA A 114 -47.32 18.97 45.74
CA ALA A 114 -48.74 19.19 45.54
C ALA A 114 -49.04 20.64 45.19
N ASP A 115 -49.87 20.88 44.18
CA ASP A 115 -51.21 21.47 44.34
C ASP A 115 -51.79 21.89 42.96
N GLY A 116 -53.10 21.65 42.80
CA GLY A 116 -53.96 22.63 42.14
C GLY A 116 -54.29 22.49 40.64
N ASP A 117 -55.11 21.48 40.35
CA ASP A 117 -56.41 21.64 39.66
C ASP A 117 -56.58 21.79 38.11
N THR A 118 -57.43 20.87 37.63
CA THR A 118 -58.40 20.84 36.52
C THR A 118 -58.11 21.22 35.04
N ALA A 119 -58.25 20.17 34.19
CA ALA A 119 -59.36 19.96 33.23
C ALA A 119 -59.09 19.91 31.71
N ALA A 120 -59.35 18.69 31.18
CA ALA A 120 -60.15 18.36 29.99
C ALA A 120 -59.54 18.35 28.55
N VAL A 121 -59.55 17.13 27.98
CA VAL A 121 -59.48 16.69 26.56
C VAL A 121 -60.93 16.84 25.96
N PRO A 122 -61.27 16.76 24.63
CA PRO A 122 -60.57 16.02 23.57
C PRO A 122 -60.65 16.48 22.07
N ALA A 123 -59.82 15.77 21.29
CA ALA A 123 -59.86 15.31 19.87
C ALA A 123 -60.90 15.81 18.85
N ALA A 124 -60.44 16.04 17.60
CA ALA A 124 -61.03 15.45 16.38
C ALA A 124 -60.13 15.61 15.12
N THR A 125 -60.19 14.60 14.27
CA THR A 125 -59.46 14.27 13.04
C THR A 125 -60.03 14.97 11.79
N ALA A 126 -59.21 15.31 10.77
CA ALA A 126 -59.67 15.40 9.37
C ALA A 126 -58.50 15.34 8.34
N ALA A 127 -58.74 14.61 7.25
CA ALA A 127 -57.85 14.38 6.10
C ALA A 127 -58.04 15.42 4.97
N LEU A 128 -57.07 15.53 4.05
CA LEU A 128 -57.05 16.47 2.90
C LEU A 128 -56.98 15.76 1.52
N PRO A 129 -57.53 16.35 0.43
CA PRO A 129 -57.62 15.76 -0.92
C PRO A 129 -56.51 16.24 -1.89
N PRO A 130 -56.40 15.67 -3.12
CA PRO A 130 -55.31 15.97 -4.07
C PRO A 130 -55.68 17.02 -5.14
N ALA A 131 -54.69 17.77 -5.63
CA ALA A 131 -54.86 18.77 -6.71
C ALA A 131 -53.90 18.55 -7.90
N ARG A 132 -54.37 18.92 -9.10
CA ARG A 132 -53.81 18.70 -10.45
C ARG A 132 -52.74 19.74 -10.85
N ARG A 133 -51.86 19.36 -11.79
CA ARG A 133 -50.74 20.15 -12.36
C ARG A 133 -51.13 21.07 -13.54
N PRO A 134 -50.36 22.14 -13.80
CA PRO A 134 -50.17 22.62 -15.18
C PRO A 134 -48.69 22.82 -15.63
N ARG A 135 -48.59 23.05 -16.94
CA ARG A 135 -47.45 23.07 -17.90
C ARG A 135 -46.32 24.11 -17.66
N THR A 136 -45.61 24.06 -16.54
CA THR A 136 -44.32 24.79 -16.33
C THR A 136 -43.08 23.89 -16.42
N GLY A 137 -43.26 22.58 -16.62
CA GLY A 137 -42.20 21.58 -16.55
C GLY A 137 -41.08 21.69 -17.59
N LEU A 138 -41.31 22.31 -18.76
CA LEU A 138 -40.31 22.38 -19.82
C LEU A 138 -39.19 23.40 -19.52
N LEU A 139 -39.52 24.54 -18.90
CA LEU A 139 -38.54 25.56 -18.51
C LEU A 139 -37.73 25.10 -17.30
N ILE A 140 -38.37 24.38 -16.37
CA ILE A 140 -37.67 23.76 -15.22
C ILE A 140 -36.77 22.62 -15.71
N ALA A 141 -37.22 21.78 -16.65
CA ALA A 141 -36.39 20.73 -17.22
C ALA A 141 -35.16 21.28 -17.96
N LEU A 142 -35.29 22.41 -18.67
CA LEU A 142 -34.16 23.04 -19.36
C LEU A 142 -33.18 23.68 -18.37
N ALA A 143 -33.69 24.33 -17.31
CA ALA A 143 -32.85 24.87 -16.24
C ALA A 143 -32.14 23.75 -15.45
N VAL A 144 -32.81 22.63 -15.21
CA VAL A 144 -32.23 21.44 -14.57
C VAL A 144 -31.19 20.78 -15.48
N LEU A 145 -31.40 20.75 -16.81
CA LEU A 145 -30.43 20.20 -17.75
C LEU A 145 -29.20 21.11 -17.89
N LEU A 146 -29.37 22.43 -17.89
CA LEU A 146 -28.27 23.40 -17.84
C LEU A 146 -27.51 23.32 -16.51
N ALA A 147 -28.22 23.19 -15.39
CA ALA A 147 -27.60 22.98 -14.08
C ALA A 147 -26.90 21.62 -13.99
N ALA A 148 -27.45 20.56 -14.59
CA ALA A 148 -26.86 19.23 -14.61
C ALA A 148 -25.64 19.15 -15.54
N THR A 149 -25.64 19.87 -16.67
CA THR A 149 -24.48 19.97 -17.57
C THR A 149 -23.39 20.86 -16.99
N ALA A 150 -23.76 21.96 -16.33
CA ALA A 150 -22.81 22.76 -15.55
C ALA A 150 -22.23 21.97 -14.36
N ALA A 151 -23.07 21.22 -13.63
CA ALA A 151 -22.61 20.35 -12.55
C ALA A 151 -21.75 19.18 -13.06
N ALA A 152 -22.07 18.62 -14.22
CA ALA A 152 -21.25 17.59 -14.87
C ALA A 152 -19.92 18.17 -15.39
N GLY A 153 -19.92 19.40 -15.93
CA GLY A 153 -18.71 20.12 -16.33
C GLY A 153 -17.83 20.48 -15.14
N ILE A 154 -18.42 20.93 -14.04
CA ILE A 154 -17.73 21.19 -12.77
C ILE A 154 -17.23 19.88 -12.15
N ALA A 155 -18.02 18.81 -12.17
CA ALA A 155 -17.59 17.49 -11.71
C ALA A 155 -16.50 16.88 -12.59
N TRP A 156 -16.48 17.20 -13.89
CA TRP A 156 -15.42 16.79 -14.81
C TRP A 156 -14.14 17.60 -14.60
N LEU A 157 -14.24 18.91 -14.35
CA LEU A 157 -13.11 19.73 -13.90
C LEU A 157 -12.59 19.31 -12.51
N GLN A 158 -13.46 18.81 -11.63
CA GLN A 158 -13.08 18.25 -10.31
C GLN A 158 -12.58 16.80 -10.39
N ARG A 159 -12.79 16.11 -11.51
CA ARG A 159 -12.26 14.77 -11.84
C ARG A 159 -10.97 14.81 -12.66
N ALA A 160 -10.55 15.96 -13.18
CA ALA A 160 -9.16 16.14 -13.54
C ALA A 160 -8.33 15.82 -12.28
N PRO A 161 -7.27 14.98 -12.37
CA PRO A 161 -6.48 14.64 -11.20
C PRO A 161 -6.04 15.94 -10.56
N ARG A 162 -6.59 16.24 -9.37
CA ARG A 162 -6.12 17.36 -8.58
C ARG A 162 -4.63 17.08 -8.39
N PRO A 163 -3.72 17.97 -8.84
CA PRO A 163 -2.35 17.87 -8.36
C PRO A 163 -2.47 17.79 -6.85
N VAL A 164 -1.93 16.73 -6.26
CA VAL A 164 -1.85 16.56 -4.81
C VAL A 164 -1.45 17.92 -4.29
N PRO A 165 -2.30 18.61 -3.49
CA PRO A 165 -1.92 19.90 -2.97
C PRO A 165 -0.58 19.68 -2.28
N PRO A 166 0.47 20.47 -2.60
CA PRO A 166 1.72 20.36 -1.87
C PRO A 166 1.35 20.43 -0.39
N PRO A 167 1.85 19.51 0.45
CA PRO A 167 1.37 19.35 1.81
C PRO A 167 1.37 20.71 2.51
N SER A 168 0.19 21.28 2.71
CA SER A 168 0.04 22.55 3.40
C SER A 168 -0.10 22.24 4.89
N ALA A 169 0.83 22.81 5.67
CA ALA A 169 1.04 22.64 7.10
C ALA A 169 1.83 21.38 7.52
N ALA A 170 3.06 21.24 7.02
CA ALA A 170 4.13 20.49 7.67
C ALA A 170 5.30 21.48 7.86
N GLY A 171 6.02 21.38 8.98
CA GLY A 171 7.10 22.31 9.35
C GLY A 171 8.04 22.64 8.19
N GLU A 172 8.60 23.85 8.19
CA GLU A 172 9.52 24.32 7.14
C GLU A 172 10.63 23.30 6.88
N ARG A 173 10.58 22.64 5.72
CA ARG A 173 11.55 21.63 5.33
C ARG A 173 12.78 22.28 4.71
N ILE A 174 13.96 21.71 4.97
CA ILE A 174 15.23 22.22 4.48
C ILE A 174 15.91 21.20 3.56
N VAL A 175 16.49 21.68 2.46
CA VAL A 175 17.45 20.92 1.64
C VAL A 175 18.84 21.46 1.90
N VAL A 176 19.80 20.60 2.24
CA VAL A 176 21.22 20.95 2.33
C VAL A 176 21.91 20.56 1.04
N LEU A 177 22.47 21.53 0.32
CA LEU A 177 23.15 21.29 -0.95
C LEU A 177 24.57 20.76 -0.73
N PRO A 178 25.13 20.00 -1.69
CA PRO A 178 26.50 19.55 -1.58
C PRO A 178 27.46 20.74 -1.54
N ILE A 179 28.51 20.61 -0.73
CA ILE A 179 29.39 21.71 -0.39
C ILE A 179 30.14 22.20 -1.63
N VAL A 180 30.17 23.52 -1.81
CA VAL A 180 31.04 24.18 -2.78
C VAL A 180 32.39 24.40 -2.09
N ALA A 181 33.35 23.52 -2.36
CA ALA A 181 34.71 23.65 -1.84
C ALA A 181 35.57 24.49 -2.80
N ALA A 182 36.39 25.39 -2.26
CA ALA A 182 37.42 26.10 -3.02
C ALA A 182 38.81 25.42 -2.93
N ALA A 183 38.91 24.26 -2.28
CA ALA A 183 40.14 23.51 -2.12
C ALA A 183 39.97 22.08 -2.68
N ASP A 184 40.79 21.73 -3.67
CA ASP A 184 40.76 20.43 -4.36
C ASP A 184 41.30 19.26 -3.49
N ASP A 185 41.84 19.55 -2.30
CA ASP A 185 42.62 18.61 -1.50
C ASP A 185 41.78 17.57 -0.71
N GLU A 186 40.50 17.81 -0.46
CA GLU A 186 39.64 16.95 0.39
C GLU A 186 38.29 16.63 -0.27
N PRO A 187 38.27 15.72 -1.26
CA PRO A 187 37.09 15.47 -2.11
C PRO A 187 35.87 14.95 -1.34
N TRP A 188 36.06 14.31 -0.18
CA TRP A 188 34.96 13.80 0.65
C TRP A 188 34.09 14.92 1.23
N LEU A 189 34.63 16.13 1.47
CA LEU A 189 33.91 17.24 2.11
C LEU A 189 32.66 17.65 1.34
N ARG A 190 32.66 17.48 0.01
CA ARG A 190 31.54 17.82 -0.86
C ARG A 190 30.25 17.10 -0.43
N LEU A 191 30.30 15.78 -0.30
CA LEU A 191 29.13 14.95 0.04
C LEU A 191 29.07 14.63 1.54
N GLY A 192 30.20 14.32 2.17
CA GLY A 192 30.26 14.03 3.60
C GLY A 192 29.99 15.26 4.46
N GLY A 193 30.49 16.43 4.07
CA GLY A 193 30.19 17.67 4.78
C GLY A 193 28.72 18.09 4.64
N MET A 194 28.09 17.84 3.48
CA MET A 194 26.65 18.02 3.30
C MET A 194 25.85 17.13 4.24
N ASP A 195 26.19 15.84 4.29
CA ASP A 195 25.52 14.87 5.16
C ASP A 195 25.67 15.23 6.63
N LEU A 196 26.86 15.66 7.04
CA LEU A 196 27.16 16.11 8.39
C LEU A 196 26.32 17.33 8.80
N VAL A 197 26.20 18.33 7.92
CA VAL A 197 25.34 19.49 8.16
C VAL A 197 23.87 19.06 8.24
N GLY A 198 23.41 18.23 7.31
CA GLY A 198 22.05 17.71 7.31
C GLY A 198 21.71 16.93 8.58
N ASP A 199 22.64 16.08 9.06
CA ASP A 199 22.49 15.31 10.29
C ASP A 199 22.42 16.21 11.53
N ARG A 200 23.30 17.22 11.60
CA ARG A 200 23.32 18.18 12.71
C ARG A 200 22.03 18.99 12.81
N LEU A 201 21.51 19.46 11.68
CA LEU A 201 20.23 20.16 11.61
C LEU A 201 19.07 19.23 12.00
N ARG A 202 19.04 17.97 11.54
CA ARG A 202 18.03 16.97 11.94
C ARG A 202 17.99 16.74 13.45
N ARG A 203 19.15 16.58 14.08
CA ARG A 203 19.27 16.44 15.55
C ARG A 203 18.81 17.68 16.32
N SER A 204 18.74 18.84 15.67
CA SER A 204 18.18 20.08 16.22
C SER A 204 16.64 20.18 16.05
N GLY A 205 15.99 19.10 15.60
CA GLY A 205 14.55 19.02 15.38
C GLY A 205 14.07 19.64 14.06
N ILE A 206 14.98 19.91 13.13
CA ILE A 206 14.66 20.47 11.81
C ILE A 206 14.36 19.35 10.83
N ALA A 207 13.27 19.47 10.07
CA ALA A 207 12.94 18.51 9.01
C ALA A 207 13.86 18.74 7.79
N VAL A 208 14.88 17.88 7.61
CA VAL A 208 15.84 17.98 6.50
C VAL A 208 15.63 16.84 5.51
N VAL A 209 15.59 17.18 4.23
CA VAL A 209 15.56 16.20 3.12
C VAL A 209 16.85 15.39 3.15
N SER A 210 16.75 14.06 3.00
CA SER A 210 17.92 13.19 3.08
C SER A 210 18.98 13.52 2.03
N SER A 211 20.24 13.28 2.39
CA SER A 211 21.41 13.49 1.53
C SER A 211 21.30 12.71 0.21
N ASP A 212 20.89 11.43 0.28
CA ASP A 212 20.63 10.58 -0.88
C ASP A 212 19.57 11.18 -1.81
N ALA A 213 18.44 11.64 -1.25
CA ALA A 213 17.37 12.28 -2.02
C ALA A 213 17.86 13.56 -2.70
N THR A 214 18.64 14.37 -1.99
CA THR A 214 19.20 15.62 -2.54
C THR A 214 20.17 15.35 -3.69
N VAL A 215 21.11 14.41 -3.53
CA VAL A 215 22.05 14.02 -4.60
C VAL A 215 21.31 13.44 -5.81
N SER A 216 20.29 12.62 -5.56
CA SER A 216 19.47 12.03 -6.62
C SER A 216 18.66 13.09 -7.39
N LEU A 217 18.09 14.08 -6.69
CA LEU A 217 17.39 15.23 -7.29
C LEU A 217 18.33 16.09 -8.14
N LEU A 218 19.53 16.39 -7.65
CA LEU A 218 20.50 17.17 -8.43
C LEU A 218 20.92 16.44 -9.70
N ARG A 219 21.17 15.12 -9.60
CA ARG A 219 21.49 14.27 -10.75
C ARG A 219 20.36 14.23 -11.76
N SER A 220 19.10 14.13 -11.31
CA SER A 220 17.94 14.10 -12.21
C SER A 220 17.71 15.44 -12.92
N LEU A 221 18.10 16.55 -12.29
CA LEU A 221 18.09 17.89 -12.89
C LEU A 221 19.31 18.18 -13.78
N GLY A 222 20.31 17.30 -13.82
CA GLY A 222 21.56 17.53 -14.54
C GLY A 222 22.37 18.70 -13.97
N ALA A 223 22.16 19.05 -12.70
CA ALA A 223 22.81 20.18 -12.04
C ALA A 223 24.06 19.72 -11.27
N ASP A 224 25.17 20.44 -11.44
CA ASP A 224 26.33 20.32 -10.57
C ASP A 224 26.16 21.16 -9.29
N THR A 225 27.15 21.11 -8.38
CA THR A 225 27.10 21.85 -7.11
C THR A 225 27.08 23.36 -7.26
N ALA A 226 27.73 23.90 -8.30
CA ALA A 226 27.76 25.33 -8.53
C ALA A 226 26.43 25.83 -9.09
N ALA A 227 25.83 25.05 -10.00
CA ALA A 227 24.52 25.32 -10.59
C ALA A 227 23.35 25.00 -9.65
N ALA A 228 23.55 24.20 -8.60
CA ALA A 228 22.52 23.83 -7.63
C ALA A 228 21.83 25.04 -6.97
N ALA A 229 22.59 26.13 -6.76
CA ALA A 229 22.08 27.36 -6.17
C ALA A 229 21.44 28.31 -7.20
N ALA A 230 21.53 28.04 -8.50
CA ALA A 230 20.96 28.89 -9.54
C ALA A 230 19.43 28.96 -9.42
N PRO A 231 18.78 30.12 -9.69
CA PRO A 231 17.34 30.28 -9.54
C PRO A 231 16.46 29.19 -10.17
N PRO A 232 16.69 28.71 -11.41
CA PRO A 232 15.84 27.69 -12.00
C PRO A 232 15.97 26.32 -11.31
N VAL A 233 17.20 25.94 -10.93
CA VAL A 233 17.48 24.67 -10.24
C VAL A 233 16.94 24.73 -8.81
N ARG A 234 17.12 25.84 -8.11
CA ARG A 234 16.57 26.09 -6.78
C ARG A 234 15.05 25.96 -6.76
N ALA A 235 14.36 26.63 -7.68
CA ALA A 235 12.90 26.54 -7.78
C ALA A 235 12.42 25.12 -8.10
N ALA A 236 13.18 24.36 -8.89
CA ALA A 236 12.89 22.95 -9.14
C ALA A 236 13.08 22.09 -7.88
N LEU A 237 14.18 22.28 -7.15
CA LEU A 237 14.47 21.58 -5.90
C LEU A 237 13.38 21.85 -4.85
N GLN A 238 13.00 23.11 -4.61
CA GLN A 238 11.92 23.47 -3.67
C GLN A 238 10.60 22.80 -4.04
N ARG A 239 10.25 22.78 -5.32
CA ARG A 239 9.02 22.18 -5.81
C ARG A 239 9.01 20.65 -5.66
N LEU A 240 10.11 20.00 -6.00
CA LEU A 240 10.22 18.53 -6.00
C LEU A 240 10.41 17.95 -4.60
N SER A 241 11.17 18.63 -3.74
CA SER A 241 11.39 18.19 -2.36
C SER A 241 10.33 18.72 -1.40
N GLY A 242 9.62 19.79 -1.78
CA GLY A 242 8.70 20.52 -0.92
C GLY A 242 9.40 21.32 0.18
N ALA A 243 10.71 21.57 0.04
CA ALA A 243 11.48 22.36 0.99
C ALA A 243 11.18 23.86 0.87
N ALA A 244 11.02 24.50 2.03
CA ALA A 244 10.87 25.94 2.14
C ALA A 244 12.23 26.65 2.02
N ILE A 245 13.31 26.01 2.49
CA ILE A 245 14.65 26.60 2.60
C ILE A 245 15.68 25.70 1.89
N LEU A 246 16.63 26.32 1.20
CA LEU A 246 17.85 25.67 0.70
C LEU A 246 19.07 26.22 1.42
N VAL A 247 19.92 25.33 1.94
CA VAL A 247 21.19 25.66 2.57
C VAL A 247 22.31 25.39 1.59
N GLN A 248 23.02 26.43 1.19
CA GLN A 248 24.27 26.34 0.45
C GLN A 248 25.43 26.53 1.41
N THR A 249 26.40 25.63 1.36
CA THR A 249 27.60 25.69 2.19
C THR A 249 28.83 25.87 1.32
N VAL A 250 29.64 26.87 1.67
CA VAL A 250 30.93 27.14 1.05
C VAL A 250 32.01 26.88 2.09
N VAL A 251 33.00 26.07 1.72
CA VAL A 251 34.15 25.75 2.58
C VAL A 251 35.44 26.19 1.91
N THR A 252 36.21 26.99 2.64
CA THR A 252 37.49 27.53 2.20
C THR A 252 38.56 27.23 3.25
N ARG A 253 39.82 27.13 2.83
CA ARG A 253 40.96 26.94 3.72
C ARG A 253 41.86 28.17 3.65
N GLU A 254 41.91 28.94 4.73
CA GLU A 254 42.67 30.18 4.81
C GLU A 254 43.63 30.10 6.01
N ALA A 255 44.92 30.40 5.80
CA ALA A 255 45.95 30.40 6.85
C ALA A 255 46.00 29.11 7.71
N GLY A 256 45.73 27.95 7.11
CA GLY A 256 45.74 26.65 7.81
C GLY A 256 44.48 26.34 8.62
N ARG A 257 43.47 27.22 8.61
CA ARG A 257 42.16 27.00 9.23
C ARG A 257 41.07 26.84 8.17
N TRP A 258 40.01 26.14 8.53
CA TRP A 258 38.83 25.91 7.71
C TRP A 258 37.76 26.93 8.04
N ARG A 259 37.34 27.70 7.04
CA ARG A 259 36.27 28.68 7.11
C ARG A 259 35.03 28.12 6.40
N VAL A 260 33.92 28.06 7.14
CA VAL A 260 32.64 27.52 6.67
C VAL A 260 31.61 28.63 6.68
N ALA A 261 31.08 28.96 5.50
CA ALA A 261 29.99 29.91 5.34
C ALA A 261 28.74 29.19 4.83
N MET A 262 27.63 29.30 5.57
CA MET A 262 26.33 28.75 5.17
C MET A 262 25.36 29.86 4.83
N THR A 263 24.64 29.69 3.72
CA THR A 263 23.55 30.58 3.32
C THR A 263 22.27 29.77 3.18
N ALA A 264 21.31 30.00 4.07
CA ALA A 264 19.96 29.49 3.97
C ALA A 264 19.09 30.47 3.17
N THR A 265 18.47 30.02 2.08
CA THR A 265 17.62 30.82 1.21
C THR A 265 16.21 30.27 1.21
N ALA A 266 15.23 31.08 1.61
CA ALA A 266 13.82 30.70 1.61
C ALA A 266 13.16 30.89 0.23
N ALA A 267 11.91 30.41 0.09
CA ALA A 267 11.12 30.51 -1.15
C ALA A 267 10.80 31.95 -1.56
N ASP A 268 10.70 32.88 -0.59
CA ASP A 268 10.52 34.32 -0.81
C ASP A 268 11.85 35.04 -1.14
N ALA A 269 12.93 34.29 -1.32
CA ALA A 269 14.30 34.76 -1.54
C ALA A 269 14.94 35.48 -0.35
N SER A 270 14.34 35.48 0.84
CA SER A 270 15.02 35.90 2.06
C SER A 270 16.21 34.98 2.36
N THR A 271 17.29 35.55 2.88
CA THR A 271 18.52 34.79 3.17
C THR A 271 19.00 35.00 4.59
N VAL A 272 19.35 33.90 5.25
CA VAL A 272 20.04 33.87 6.53
C VAL A 272 21.45 33.32 6.31
N ARG A 273 22.45 33.91 6.98
CA ARG A 273 23.85 33.48 6.88
C ARG A 273 24.43 33.12 8.24
N SER A 274 25.25 32.08 8.27
CA SER A 274 26.12 31.75 9.40
C SER A 274 27.54 31.50 8.91
N GLU A 275 28.51 31.82 9.76
CA GLU A 275 29.92 31.62 9.46
C GLU A 275 30.67 31.17 10.70
N PHE A 276 31.66 30.28 10.51
CA PHE A 276 32.54 29.79 11.56
C PHE A 276 33.91 29.38 11.01
N GLU A 277 34.95 29.47 11.85
CA GLU A 277 36.33 29.12 11.50
C GLU A 277 36.99 28.23 12.57
N ASP A 278 37.55 27.09 12.17
CA ASP A 278 38.21 26.14 13.08
C ASP A 278 39.43 25.47 12.43
N ALA A 279 40.27 24.79 13.21
CA ALA A 279 41.36 23.97 12.68
C ALA A 279 40.86 22.65 12.08
N SER A 280 39.71 22.13 12.53
CA SER A 280 39.06 20.95 11.98
C SER A 280 37.88 21.35 11.07
N PRO A 281 37.77 20.78 9.85
CA PRO A 281 36.65 21.06 8.97
C PRO A 281 35.32 20.54 9.55
N VAL A 282 35.36 19.42 10.29
CA VAL A 282 34.20 18.82 10.96
C VAL A 282 33.68 19.75 12.06
N VAL A 283 34.57 20.26 12.91
CA VAL A 283 34.20 21.19 13.99
C VAL A 283 33.63 22.48 13.42
N ALA A 284 34.24 23.02 12.36
CA ALA A 284 33.76 24.23 11.71
C ALA A 284 32.36 24.04 11.10
N LEU A 285 32.11 22.90 10.44
CA LEU A 285 30.79 22.57 9.88
C LEU A 285 29.71 22.41 10.96
N HIS A 286 30.02 21.71 12.06
CA HIS A 286 29.09 21.58 13.18
C HIS A 286 28.74 22.94 13.78
N ALA A 287 29.74 23.77 14.07
CA ALA A 287 29.51 25.07 14.69
C ALA A 287 28.74 26.04 13.78
N ALA A 288 28.99 26.02 12.46
CA ALA A 288 28.22 26.80 11.50
C ALA A 288 26.76 26.31 11.38
N ALA A 289 26.53 24.99 11.43
CA ALA A 289 25.19 24.40 11.45
C ALA A 289 24.44 24.73 12.75
N ASP A 290 25.10 24.66 13.90
CA ASP A 290 24.53 25.01 15.21
C ASP A 290 24.09 26.48 15.25
N ARG A 291 24.91 27.39 14.69
CA ARG A 291 24.53 28.80 14.52
C ARG A 291 23.33 28.95 13.59
N LEU A 292 23.30 28.20 12.49
CA LEU A 292 22.18 28.25 11.56
C LEU A 292 20.88 27.76 12.22
N SER A 293 20.91 26.65 12.95
CA SER A 293 19.78 26.15 13.74
C SER A 293 19.27 27.22 14.70
N ALA A 294 20.17 27.88 15.44
CA ALA A 294 19.80 28.93 16.38
C ALA A 294 19.11 30.13 15.70
N VAL A 295 19.59 30.55 14.53
CA VAL A 295 18.95 31.65 13.77
C VAL A 295 17.59 31.23 13.21
N LEU A 296 17.41 29.96 12.89
CA LEU A 296 16.13 29.39 12.46
C LEU A 296 15.18 29.12 13.65
N GLY A 297 15.56 29.46 14.89
CA GLY A 297 14.71 29.31 16.08
C GLY A 297 14.74 27.92 16.71
N HIS A 298 15.73 27.08 16.36
CA HIS A 298 15.91 25.73 16.90
C HIS A 298 17.04 25.66 17.93
N VAL A 299 16.93 24.75 18.89
CA VAL A 299 17.98 24.49 19.88
C VAL A 299 19.08 23.65 19.21
N PRO A 300 20.35 24.11 19.19
CA PRO A 300 21.45 23.36 18.59
C PRO A 300 21.65 22.01 19.28
N ALA A 301 21.95 20.98 18.49
CA ALA A 301 22.23 19.65 19.01
C ALA A 301 23.52 19.63 19.85
N VAL A 302 23.48 19.03 21.05
CA VAL A 302 24.68 18.77 21.86
C VAL A 302 25.30 17.46 21.39
N SER A 303 26.60 17.45 21.05
CA SER A 303 27.34 16.20 20.78
C SER A 303 28.75 16.25 21.34
N ALA A 304 29.18 15.14 21.94
CA ALA A 304 30.47 14.90 22.57
C ALA A 304 31.32 13.87 21.80
N GLU A 305 31.31 13.89 20.46
CA GLU A 305 32.14 12.98 19.66
C GLU A 305 33.58 13.50 19.50
N ALA A 306 34.56 12.60 19.66
CA ALA A 306 35.96 12.91 19.40
C ALA A 306 36.21 13.11 17.89
N ALA A 307 36.99 14.14 17.55
CA ALA A 307 37.14 14.63 16.17
C ALA A 307 37.63 13.57 15.15
N GLY A 308 38.51 12.64 15.56
CA GLY A 308 39.11 11.64 14.67
C GLY A 308 38.19 10.49 14.24
N VAL A 309 37.41 9.92 15.17
CA VAL A 309 36.40 8.88 14.85
C VAL A 309 35.30 9.46 13.96
N SER A 310 34.90 10.71 14.24
CA SER A 310 33.91 11.43 13.44
C SER A 310 34.39 11.60 11.99
N GLU A 311 35.65 11.95 11.75
CA GLU A 311 36.18 12.16 10.40
C GLU A 311 36.21 10.89 9.54
N THR A 312 36.72 9.77 10.06
CA THR A 312 36.74 8.48 9.33
C THR A 312 35.33 8.04 8.93
N LEU A 313 34.36 8.20 9.83
CA LEU A 313 32.95 7.91 9.55
C LEU A 313 32.39 8.79 8.43
N GLN A 314 32.68 10.08 8.45
CA GLN A 314 32.18 10.99 7.42
C GLN A 314 32.80 10.73 6.06
N ARG A 315 34.09 10.40 6.00
CA ARG A 315 34.77 9.98 4.75
C ARG A 315 34.10 8.73 4.17
N ALA A 316 33.81 7.74 5.01
CA ALA A 316 33.11 6.52 4.57
C ALA A 316 31.68 6.80 4.09
N ARG A 317 30.91 7.63 4.80
CA ARG A 317 29.55 8.05 4.37
C ARG A 317 29.58 8.83 3.05
N ALA A 318 30.57 9.70 2.85
CA ALA A 318 30.76 10.42 1.60
C ALA A 318 30.96 9.46 0.42
N ALA A 319 31.80 8.43 0.59
CA ALA A 319 32.00 7.39 -0.42
C ALA A 319 30.70 6.60 -0.69
N MET A 320 29.89 6.32 0.34
CA MET A 320 28.58 5.69 0.15
C MET A 320 27.61 6.56 -0.66
N LEU A 321 27.57 7.86 -0.41
CA LEU A 321 26.77 8.84 -1.18
C LEU A 321 27.27 8.98 -2.63
N ALA A 322 28.58 8.86 -2.85
CA ALA A 322 29.20 8.79 -4.16
C ALA A 322 28.92 7.46 -4.90
N ASN A 323 28.23 6.51 -4.25
CA ASN A 323 27.99 5.15 -4.74
C ASN A 323 29.30 4.34 -4.94
N GLU A 324 30.26 4.54 -4.04
CA GLU A 324 31.56 3.87 -4.00
C GLU A 324 31.70 3.01 -2.72
N PRO A 325 30.90 1.93 -2.57
CA PRO A 325 30.83 1.20 -1.30
C PRO A 325 32.13 0.46 -0.95
N GLU A 326 32.93 0.04 -1.94
CA GLU A 326 34.24 -0.56 -1.67
C GLU A 326 35.28 0.48 -1.19
N ALA A 327 35.19 1.73 -1.66
CA ALA A 327 36.01 2.81 -1.14
C ALA A 327 35.62 3.14 0.31
N ALA A 328 34.32 3.19 0.62
CA ALA A 328 33.83 3.35 1.99
C ALA A 328 34.35 2.24 2.92
N ARG A 329 34.33 0.99 2.44
CA ARG A 329 34.85 -0.17 3.17
C ARG A 329 36.36 -0.06 3.43
N ALA A 330 37.13 0.38 2.43
CA ALA A 330 38.57 0.56 2.56
C ALA A 330 38.91 1.66 3.58
N ILE A 331 38.17 2.79 3.57
CA ILE A 331 38.30 3.87 4.55
C ILE A 331 38.04 3.34 5.97
N LEU A 332 36.97 2.56 6.16
CA LEU A 332 36.61 1.96 7.45
C LEU A 332 37.56 0.83 7.89
N ARG A 333 38.53 0.41 7.07
CA ARG A 333 39.52 -0.63 7.42
C ARG A 333 40.95 -0.10 7.42
N ALA A 334 41.14 1.18 7.15
CA ALA A 334 42.46 1.80 7.03
C ALA A 334 43.26 1.71 8.35
N ASP A 335 42.57 1.80 9.49
CA ASP A 335 43.16 1.65 10.83
C ASP A 335 42.46 0.49 11.56
N ALA A 336 43.10 -0.68 11.55
CA ALA A 336 42.53 -1.89 12.11
C ALA A 336 42.41 -1.85 13.65
N ASP A 337 43.26 -1.10 14.33
CA ASP A 337 43.23 -0.99 15.78
C ASP A 337 42.13 -0.03 16.23
N LEU A 338 41.99 1.12 15.55
CA LEU A 338 40.88 2.04 15.79
C LEU A 338 39.51 1.37 15.56
N VAL A 339 39.38 0.55 14.51
CA VAL A 339 38.14 -0.16 14.19
C VAL A 339 37.85 -1.25 15.22
N ARG A 340 38.87 -1.95 15.71
CA ARG A 340 38.70 -2.94 16.78
C ARG A 340 38.15 -2.29 18.04
N ASP A 341 38.73 -1.14 18.41
CA ASP A 341 38.48 -0.46 19.67
C ASP A 341 37.19 0.38 19.66
N GLU A 342 36.73 0.85 18.49
CA GLU A 342 35.55 1.72 18.36
C GLU A 342 34.31 0.97 17.81
N PRO A 343 33.30 0.66 18.65
CA PRO A 343 32.09 -0.07 18.23
C PRO A 343 31.31 0.59 17.07
N LYS A 344 31.28 1.93 17.01
CA LYS A 344 30.58 2.66 15.94
C LYS A 344 31.20 2.44 14.56
N LEU A 345 32.51 2.30 14.47
CA LEU A 345 33.19 1.99 13.21
C LEU A 345 32.84 0.58 12.73
N ARG A 346 32.77 -0.39 13.66
CA ARG A 346 32.34 -1.76 13.35
C ARG A 346 30.89 -1.82 12.87
N GLN A 347 29.97 -1.07 13.50
CA GLN A 347 28.58 -0.96 13.04
C GLN A 347 28.51 -0.42 11.60
N HIS A 348 29.17 0.70 11.32
CA HIS A 348 29.14 1.29 9.99
C HIS A 348 29.80 0.40 8.93
N LEU A 349 30.85 -0.35 9.29
CA LEU A 349 31.43 -1.36 8.40
C LEU A 349 30.41 -2.46 8.08
N ALA A 350 29.66 -2.93 9.07
CA ALA A 350 28.59 -3.89 8.86
C ALA A 350 27.47 -3.33 7.96
N GLU A 351 27.10 -2.05 8.09
CA GLU A 351 26.13 -1.39 7.18
C GLU A 351 26.62 -1.33 5.72
N VAL A 352 27.91 -1.08 5.50
CA VAL A 352 28.54 -1.15 4.18
C VAL A 352 28.55 -2.59 3.65
N ASP A 353 28.87 -3.57 4.50
CA ASP A 353 28.85 -4.99 4.16
C ASP A 353 27.43 -5.46 3.78
N ILE A 354 26.39 -4.99 4.48
CA ILE A 354 24.99 -5.19 4.09
C ILE A 354 24.77 -4.66 2.67
N ARG A 355 25.15 -3.41 2.38
CA ARG A 355 24.89 -2.78 1.07
C ARG A 355 25.67 -3.44 -0.07
N THR A 356 26.85 -3.98 0.19
CA THR A 356 27.66 -4.74 -0.79
C THR A 356 27.26 -6.21 -0.94
N GLY A 357 26.26 -6.68 -0.17
CA GLY A 357 25.79 -8.06 -0.23
C GLY A 357 26.64 -9.07 0.54
N ARG A 358 27.59 -8.61 1.36
CA ARG A 358 28.40 -9.44 2.26
C ARG A 358 27.64 -9.72 3.55
N VAL A 359 26.51 -10.39 3.40
CA VAL A 359 25.51 -10.56 4.47
C VAL A 359 26.08 -11.35 5.66
N ASP A 360 26.96 -12.32 5.40
CA ASP A 360 27.58 -13.13 6.46
C ASP A 360 28.62 -12.35 7.28
N ASP A 361 29.46 -11.55 6.62
CA ASP A 361 30.41 -10.64 7.29
C ASP A 361 29.66 -9.66 8.21
N ALA A 362 28.60 -9.03 7.69
CA ALA A 362 27.75 -8.12 8.44
C ALA A 362 27.06 -8.81 9.62
N ARG A 363 26.57 -10.04 9.43
CA ARG A 363 25.92 -10.83 10.49
C ARG A 363 26.89 -11.07 11.65
N ALA A 364 28.08 -11.58 11.35
CA ALA A 364 29.08 -11.89 12.36
C ALA A 364 29.52 -10.64 13.15
N ALA A 365 29.73 -9.52 12.46
CA ALA A 365 30.10 -8.25 13.10
C ALA A 365 29.00 -7.72 14.03
N LEU A 366 27.74 -7.76 13.59
CA LEU A 366 26.60 -7.28 14.38
C LEU A 366 26.31 -8.20 15.57
N ASP A 367 26.41 -9.51 15.41
CA ASP A 367 26.21 -10.47 16.51
C ASP A 367 27.24 -10.27 17.62
N ALA A 368 28.51 -10.00 17.26
CA ALA A 368 29.55 -9.66 18.24
C ALA A 368 29.24 -8.35 18.99
N LEU A 369 28.83 -7.29 18.28
CA LEU A 369 28.46 -6.00 18.89
C LEU A 369 27.22 -6.11 19.79
N LEU A 370 26.26 -6.94 19.42
CA LEU A 370 25.05 -7.19 20.23
C LEU A 370 25.36 -7.97 21.50
N ALA A 371 26.36 -8.87 21.48
CA ALA A 371 26.87 -9.55 22.66
C ALA A 371 27.62 -8.58 23.58
N ASP A 372 28.47 -7.70 23.02
CA ASP A 372 29.21 -6.68 23.79
C ASP A 372 28.27 -5.68 24.50
N THR A 373 27.06 -5.49 23.96
CA THR A 373 26.06 -4.54 24.47
C THR A 373 24.88 -5.21 25.19
N GLU A 374 25.00 -6.49 25.56
CA GLU A 374 23.92 -7.25 26.18
C GLU A 374 23.42 -6.59 27.48
N GLY A 375 22.09 -6.50 27.63
CA GLY A 375 21.45 -5.89 28.79
C GLY A 375 21.51 -4.35 28.85
N GLN A 376 22.17 -3.67 27.91
CA GLN A 376 22.24 -2.21 27.89
C GLN A 376 20.98 -1.60 27.25
N VAL A 377 20.34 -0.65 27.93
CA VAL A 377 19.28 0.19 27.34
C VAL A 377 19.94 1.42 26.71
N SER A 378 20.25 1.33 25.43
CA SER A 378 20.89 2.42 24.68
C SER A 378 20.37 2.54 23.25
N VAL A 379 20.39 3.76 22.71
CA VAL A 379 20.07 4.04 21.29
C VAL A 379 20.97 3.23 20.36
N PHE A 380 22.26 3.12 20.71
CA PHE A 380 23.22 2.34 19.95
C PHE A 380 22.83 0.85 19.85
N ARG A 381 22.36 0.23 20.95
CA ARG A 381 21.84 -1.15 20.90
C ARG A 381 20.63 -1.27 19.98
N ALA A 382 19.69 -0.31 20.02
CA ALA A 382 18.54 -0.31 19.12
C ALA A 382 18.94 -0.17 17.63
N GLU A 383 19.98 0.62 17.32
CA GLU A 383 20.55 0.71 15.97
C GLU A 383 21.16 -0.62 15.50
N LEU A 384 21.92 -1.30 16.36
CA LEU A 384 22.48 -2.63 16.06
C LEU A 384 21.38 -3.65 15.80
N LEU A 385 20.30 -3.64 16.60
CA LEU A 385 19.13 -4.50 16.41
C LEU A 385 18.43 -4.21 15.07
N ALA A 386 18.30 -2.93 14.69
CA ALA A 386 17.73 -2.54 13.40
C ALA A 386 18.59 -3.02 12.21
N ALA A 387 19.92 -2.88 12.31
CA ALA A 387 20.86 -3.37 11.30
C ALA A 387 20.80 -4.91 11.19
N ARG A 388 20.75 -5.61 12.33
CA ARG A 388 20.67 -7.08 12.37
C ARG A 388 19.33 -7.60 11.87
N ALA A 389 18.24 -6.88 12.12
CA ALA A 389 16.94 -7.17 11.52
C ALA A 389 16.97 -7.03 9.99
N THR A 390 17.69 -6.03 9.46
CA THR A 390 17.88 -5.86 8.00
C THR A 390 18.65 -7.03 7.39
N VAL A 391 19.71 -7.51 8.06
CA VAL A 391 20.44 -8.74 7.66
C VAL A 391 19.52 -9.96 7.64
N ALA A 392 18.67 -10.10 8.66
CA ALA A 392 17.72 -11.21 8.75
C ALA A 392 16.68 -11.17 7.62
N ILE A 393 16.12 -10.00 7.28
CA ILE A 393 15.24 -9.84 6.10
C ILE A 393 15.94 -10.28 4.81
N ARG A 394 17.18 -9.81 4.57
CA ARG A 394 17.94 -10.17 3.36
C ARG A 394 18.29 -11.66 3.28
N SER A 395 18.36 -12.34 4.42
CA SER A 395 18.62 -13.77 4.50
C SER A 395 17.33 -14.62 4.47
N GLY A 396 16.15 -14.00 4.33
CA GLY A 396 14.86 -14.69 4.42
C GLY A 396 14.45 -15.14 5.83
N ALA A 397 15.21 -14.76 6.86
CA ALA A 397 14.96 -15.11 8.27
C ALA A 397 13.93 -14.15 8.90
N PHE A 398 12.71 -14.11 8.36
CA PHE A 398 11.69 -13.11 8.73
C PHE A 398 11.32 -13.17 10.22
N ALA A 399 11.12 -14.36 10.80
CA ALA A 399 10.82 -14.48 12.23
C ALA A 399 11.92 -13.89 13.13
N GLU A 400 13.18 -14.07 12.74
CA GLU A 400 14.32 -13.48 13.44
C GLU A 400 14.34 -11.95 13.30
N ALA A 401 14.07 -11.45 12.09
CA ALA A 401 13.97 -10.01 11.84
C ALA A 401 12.87 -9.35 12.69
N GLY A 402 11.69 -9.96 12.79
CA GLY A 402 10.58 -9.47 13.61
C GLY A 402 10.91 -9.44 15.10
N ARG A 403 11.69 -10.41 15.60
CA ARG A 403 12.17 -10.44 16.99
C ARG A 403 13.13 -9.29 17.28
N TYR A 404 14.19 -9.12 16.46
CA TYR A 404 15.14 -8.03 16.64
C TYR A 404 14.49 -6.65 16.51
N ALA A 405 13.56 -6.49 15.56
CA ALA A 405 12.82 -5.24 15.42
C ALA A 405 11.94 -4.96 16.65
N SER A 406 11.32 -5.99 17.24
CA SER A 406 10.53 -5.83 18.47
C SER A 406 11.40 -5.43 19.66
N GLU A 407 12.54 -6.11 19.85
CA GLU A 407 13.49 -5.78 20.92
C GLU A 407 14.00 -4.32 20.76
N GLY A 408 14.31 -3.89 19.53
CA GLY A 408 14.72 -2.51 19.27
C GLY A 408 13.64 -1.47 19.58
N ILE A 409 12.36 -1.80 19.34
CA ILE A 409 11.21 -0.93 19.66
C ILE A 409 11.05 -0.81 21.18
N ASP A 410 11.13 -1.93 21.90
CA ASP A 410 10.95 -1.96 23.35
C ASP A 410 12.04 -1.17 24.09
N LEU A 411 13.24 -1.07 23.52
CA LEU A 411 14.34 -0.26 24.05
C LEU A 411 14.18 1.25 23.82
N HIS A 412 13.23 1.69 22.97
CA HIS A 412 13.20 3.06 22.44
C HIS A 412 11.80 3.69 22.41
N ALA A 413 10.98 3.43 23.45
CA ALA A 413 9.53 3.69 23.44
C ALA A 413 9.09 5.15 23.68
N ASP A 414 9.87 6.01 24.35
CA ASP A 414 9.33 7.27 24.91
C ASP A 414 9.98 8.59 24.42
N ASP A 415 11.14 8.60 23.74
CA ASP A 415 11.77 9.87 23.27
C ASP A 415 12.75 9.68 22.08
N GLY A 416 12.46 8.71 21.22
CA GLY A 416 13.40 8.22 20.22
C GLY A 416 13.48 9.00 18.90
N ASP A 417 14.67 8.97 18.28
CA ASP A 417 14.89 9.33 16.86
C ASP A 417 13.81 8.68 15.98
N ALA A 418 12.96 9.54 15.40
CA ALA A 418 11.84 9.16 14.54
C ALA A 418 12.27 8.24 13.39
N ILE A 419 13.46 8.44 12.83
CA ILE A 419 13.95 7.62 11.72
C ILE A 419 14.23 6.19 12.17
N LEU A 420 14.84 6.02 13.35
CA LEU A 420 15.15 4.70 13.89
C LEU A 420 13.87 3.94 14.25
N VAL A 421 12.95 4.59 14.96
CA VAL A 421 11.65 4.01 15.34
C VAL A 421 10.87 3.61 14.08
N GLY A 422 10.79 4.51 13.10
CA GLY A 422 10.13 4.24 11.82
C GLY A 422 10.73 3.04 11.09
N ARG A 423 12.06 2.90 11.08
CA ARG A 423 12.76 1.78 10.44
C ARG A 423 12.52 0.44 11.13
N LEU A 424 12.51 0.42 12.47
CA LEU A 424 12.22 -0.77 13.25
C LEU A 424 10.78 -1.25 12.99
N HIS A 425 9.80 -0.34 13.05
CA HIS A 425 8.42 -0.67 12.71
C HIS A 425 8.27 -1.13 11.26
N LEU A 426 8.89 -0.44 10.30
CA LEU A 426 8.88 -0.86 8.89
C LEU A 426 9.42 -2.30 8.74
N THR A 427 10.54 -2.61 9.39
CA THR A 427 11.17 -3.94 9.33
C THR A 427 10.28 -5.02 9.96
N ARG A 428 9.68 -4.73 11.13
CA ARG A 428 8.71 -5.63 11.76
C ARG A 428 7.47 -5.82 10.90
N GLY A 429 7.02 -4.76 10.24
CA GLY A 429 5.93 -4.79 9.26
C GLY A 429 6.24 -5.76 8.12
N VAL A 430 7.40 -5.64 7.47
CA VAL A 430 7.85 -6.57 6.39
C VAL A 430 7.94 -8.01 6.89
N SER A 431 8.49 -8.22 8.08
CA SER A 431 8.51 -9.53 8.73
C SER A 431 7.10 -10.10 8.90
N ARG A 432 6.16 -9.31 9.42
CA ARG A 432 4.77 -9.73 9.66
C ARG A 432 4.03 -10.04 8.36
N ILE A 433 4.25 -9.29 7.28
CA ILE A 433 3.71 -9.61 5.94
C ILE A 433 4.18 -11.01 5.52
N SER A 434 5.47 -11.27 5.63
CA SER A 434 6.07 -12.55 5.23
C SER A 434 5.56 -13.72 6.08
N LEU A 435 5.25 -13.47 7.35
CA LEU A 435 4.64 -14.42 8.30
C LEU A 435 3.11 -14.46 8.26
N GLN A 436 2.47 -13.80 7.28
CA GLN A 436 1.01 -13.73 7.09
C GLN A 436 0.23 -13.02 8.22
N ASP A 437 0.89 -12.28 9.11
CA ASP A 437 0.25 -11.36 10.07
C ASP A 437 -0.04 -10.00 9.41
N HIS A 438 -1.03 -10.00 8.52
CA HIS A 438 -1.40 -8.80 7.76
C HIS A 438 -1.94 -7.66 8.63
N SER A 439 -2.62 -7.99 9.74
CA SER A 439 -3.20 -6.99 10.64
C SER A 439 -2.12 -6.28 11.45
N GLY A 440 -1.17 -7.03 12.01
CA GLY A 440 -0.01 -6.45 12.71
C GLY A 440 0.89 -5.67 11.75
N ALA A 441 1.06 -6.15 10.51
CA ALA A 441 1.82 -5.44 9.49
C ALA A 441 1.22 -4.07 9.14
N LEU A 442 -0.10 -3.95 9.04
CA LEU A 442 -0.75 -2.65 8.79
C LEU A 442 -0.51 -1.65 9.93
N ILE A 443 -0.57 -2.12 11.18
CA ILE A 443 -0.32 -1.27 12.35
C ILE A 443 1.12 -0.75 12.31
N ASP A 444 2.09 -1.64 12.10
CA ASP A 444 3.50 -1.27 12.03
C ASP A 444 3.79 -0.30 10.87
N ASN A 445 3.23 -0.54 9.68
CA ASN A 445 3.39 0.40 8.56
C ASN A 445 2.72 1.75 8.86
N GLY A 446 1.57 1.77 9.53
CA GLY A 446 0.92 3.02 9.97
C GLY A 446 1.82 3.85 10.88
N ILE A 447 2.41 3.22 11.90
CA ILE A 447 3.34 3.87 12.83
C ILE A 447 4.61 4.33 12.10
N ALA A 448 5.22 3.45 11.30
CA ALA A 448 6.43 3.79 10.53
C ALA A 448 6.21 5.00 9.64
N ARG A 449 5.05 5.07 8.97
CA ARG A 449 4.68 6.20 8.11
C ARG A 449 4.60 7.51 8.88
N GLU A 450 3.99 7.51 10.06
CA GLU A 450 3.87 8.69 10.92
C GLU A 450 5.24 9.16 11.40
N GLU A 451 6.09 8.24 11.81
CA GLU A 451 7.46 8.55 12.24
C GLU A 451 8.32 9.13 11.11
N PHE A 452 8.24 8.57 9.89
CA PHE A 452 8.96 9.14 8.75
C PHE A 452 8.40 10.50 8.32
N LEU A 453 7.08 10.73 8.46
CA LEU A 453 6.49 12.05 8.24
C LEU A 453 6.99 13.07 9.27
N ARG A 454 7.06 12.69 10.55
CA ARG A 454 7.63 13.50 11.64
C ARG A 454 9.10 13.85 11.37
N ALA A 455 9.86 12.90 10.82
CA ALA A 455 11.27 13.09 10.43
C ALA A 455 11.46 13.88 9.12
N GLY A 456 10.42 14.04 8.30
CA GLY A 456 10.54 14.60 6.95
C GLY A 456 11.19 13.67 5.91
N ASP A 457 11.28 12.36 6.18
CA ASP A 457 11.87 11.36 5.28
C ASP A 457 10.86 10.85 4.24
N ILE A 458 10.69 11.64 3.17
CA ILE A 458 9.73 11.36 2.08
C ILE A 458 10.05 10.04 1.37
N ALA A 459 11.33 9.68 1.24
CA ALA A 459 11.72 8.43 0.57
C ALA A 459 11.24 7.21 1.36
N SER A 460 11.37 7.27 2.69
CA SER A 460 10.86 6.22 3.57
C SER A 460 9.33 6.22 3.64
N VAL A 461 8.66 7.38 3.60
CA VAL A 461 7.19 7.45 3.44
C VAL A 461 6.74 6.76 2.16
N ALA A 462 7.38 7.05 1.02
CA ALA A 462 7.07 6.41 -0.27
C ALA A 462 7.23 4.88 -0.19
N ARG A 463 8.26 4.40 0.50
CA ARG A 463 8.50 2.96 0.72
C ARG A 463 7.39 2.33 1.55
N VAL A 464 6.97 3.00 2.63
CA VAL A 464 5.85 2.53 3.47
C VAL A 464 4.54 2.52 2.68
N ASP A 465 4.25 3.56 1.89
CA ASP A 465 3.07 3.61 1.02
C ASP A 465 3.09 2.45 0.00
N GLY A 466 4.24 2.17 -0.62
CA GLY A 466 4.41 1.01 -1.50
C GLY A 466 4.10 -0.33 -0.80
N ASN A 467 4.60 -0.51 0.43
CA ASN A 467 4.35 -1.70 1.24
C ASN A 467 2.88 -1.85 1.64
N ILE A 468 2.21 -0.76 2.03
CA ILE A 468 0.77 -0.76 2.31
C ILE A 468 0.00 -1.15 1.04
N GLY A 469 0.37 -0.60 -0.12
CA GLY A 469 -0.21 -0.96 -1.41
C GLY A 469 -0.05 -2.45 -1.75
N ALA A 470 1.14 -3.01 -1.53
CA ALA A 470 1.40 -4.44 -1.69
C ALA A 470 0.56 -5.29 -0.73
N LEU A 471 0.48 -4.89 0.54
CA LEU A 471 -0.30 -5.57 1.56
C LEU A 471 -1.80 -5.58 1.23
N GLU A 472 -2.37 -4.44 0.83
CA GLU A 472 -3.78 -4.38 0.43
C GLU A 472 -4.06 -5.21 -0.84
N THR A 473 -3.11 -5.28 -1.77
CA THR A 473 -3.21 -6.16 -2.94
C THR A 473 -3.22 -7.64 -2.54
N LEU A 474 -2.35 -8.03 -1.59
CA LEU A 474 -2.29 -9.40 -1.06
C LEU A 474 -3.57 -9.79 -0.32
N ARG A 475 -4.17 -8.85 0.42
CA ARG A 475 -5.42 -9.06 1.17
C ARG A 475 -6.68 -9.08 0.31
N GLY A 476 -6.57 -8.86 -1.00
CA GLY A 476 -7.72 -8.82 -1.91
C GLY A 476 -8.48 -7.49 -1.89
N HIS A 477 -7.82 -6.38 -1.55
CA HIS A 477 -8.39 -5.03 -1.60
C HIS A 477 -7.71 -4.16 -2.68
N PRO A 478 -7.74 -4.56 -3.96
CA PRO A 478 -6.97 -3.90 -5.00
C PRO A 478 -7.36 -2.43 -5.24
N ALA A 479 -8.62 -2.06 -4.99
CA ALA A 479 -9.07 -0.68 -5.11
C ALA A 479 -8.49 0.23 -4.00
N GLN A 480 -8.22 -0.32 -2.82
CA GLN A 480 -7.57 0.39 -1.72
C GLN A 480 -6.07 0.50 -1.95
N ALA A 481 -5.46 -0.52 -2.57
CA ALA A 481 -4.03 -0.53 -2.91
C ALA A 481 -3.61 0.54 -3.93
N GLU A 482 -4.44 0.76 -4.96
CA GLU A 482 -4.13 1.65 -6.10
C GLU A 482 -3.61 3.05 -5.71
N PRO A 483 -4.30 3.85 -4.85
CA PRO A 483 -3.83 5.18 -4.49
C PRO A 483 -2.49 5.19 -3.76
N TYR A 484 -2.21 4.19 -2.89
CA TYR A 484 -0.92 4.09 -2.20
C TYR A 484 0.22 3.80 -3.18
N LEU A 485 -0.01 2.88 -4.12
CA LEU A 485 0.98 2.52 -5.15
C LEU A 485 1.25 3.69 -6.10
N GLU A 486 0.22 4.40 -6.55
CA GLU A 486 0.38 5.58 -7.40
C GLU A 486 1.17 6.70 -6.69
N ALA A 487 0.86 6.96 -5.41
CA ALA A 487 1.58 7.93 -4.61
C ALA A 487 3.06 7.55 -4.44
N ALA A 488 3.34 6.29 -4.09
CA ALA A 488 4.70 5.78 -3.95
C ALA A 488 5.50 5.90 -5.26
N ILE A 489 4.92 5.47 -6.38
CA ILE A 489 5.55 5.56 -7.71
C ILE A 489 5.87 7.03 -8.04
N ALA A 490 4.90 7.93 -7.86
CA ALA A 490 5.09 9.35 -8.17
C ALA A 490 6.20 9.97 -7.32
N GLN A 491 6.26 9.65 -6.02
CA GLN A 491 7.30 10.13 -5.11
C GLN A 491 8.68 9.59 -5.48
N PHE A 492 8.81 8.28 -5.71
CA PHE A 492 10.09 7.70 -6.11
C PHE A 492 10.60 8.25 -7.45
N GLN A 493 9.70 8.47 -8.41
CA GLN A 493 10.05 9.09 -9.69
C GLN A 493 10.49 10.55 -9.51
N ALA A 494 9.80 11.32 -8.67
CA ALA A 494 10.19 12.69 -8.34
C ALA A 494 11.58 12.73 -7.67
N LEU A 495 11.90 11.73 -6.85
CA LEU A 495 13.20 11.57 -6.19
C LEU A 495 14.30 10.97 -7.08
N GLY A 496 14.00 10.62 -8.34
CA GLY A 496 14.98 10.00 -9.25
C GLY A 496 15.37 8.56 -8.89
N VAL A 497 14.61 7.89 -8.01
CA VAL A 497 14.84 6.49 -7.64
C VAL A 497 14.39 5.58 -8.78
N VAL A 498 15.22 4.60 -9.17
CA VAL A 498 14.98 3.77 -10.36
C VAL A 498 14.31 2.43 -10.04
N GLN A 499 14.74 1.74 -8.99
CA GLN A 499 14.29 0.36 -8.70
C GLN A 499 12.92 0.31 -8.00
N GLU A 500 12.72 1.13 -6.96
CA GLU A 500 11.47 1.15 -6.18
C GLU A 500 10.20 1.45 -7.02
N PRO A 501 10.21 2.32 -8.05
CA PRO A 501 9.06 2.46 -8.94
C PRO A 501 8.71 1.18 -9.70
N ILE A 502 9.69 0.35 -10.06
CA ILE A 502 9.47 -0.85 -10.89
C ILE A 502 8.69 -1.90 -10.10
N SER A 503 9.11 -2.19 -8.87
CA SER A 503 8.39 -3.12 -7.98
C SER A 503 6.96 -2.63 -7.71
N ASN A 504 6.79 -1.33 -7.41
CA ASN A 504 5.46 -0.76 -7.20
C ASN A 504 4.59 -0.78 -8.47
N LEU A 505 5.17 -0.62 -9.66
CA LEU A 505 4.44 -0.78 -10.93
C LEU A 505 3.99 -2.22 -11.16
N GLN A 506 4.80 -3.23 -10.81
CA GLN A 506 4.39 -4.64 -10.87
C GLN A 506 3.21 -4.91 -9.94
N THR A 507 3.26 -4.41 -8.70
CA THR A 507 2.14 -4.52 -7.75
C THR A 507 0.89 -3.79 -8.23
N LEU A 508 1.04 -2.59 -8.81
CA LEU A 508 -0.08 -1.83 -9.37
C LEU A 508 -0.70 -2.54 -10.59
N TYR A 509 0.11 -3.20 -11.41
CA TYR A 509 -0.38 -4.10 -12.46
C TYR A 509 -1.27 -5.20 -11.86
N VAL A 510 -0.84 -5.86 -10.78
CA VAL A 510 -1.63 -6.91 -10.11
C VAL A 510 -2.95 -6.33 -9.58
N ALA A 511 -2.92 -5.20 -8.88
CA ALA A 511 -4.12 -4.56 -8.34
C ALA A 511 -5.12 -4.19 -9.44
N ARG A 512 -4.66 -3.60 -10.56
CA ARG A 512 -5.54 -3.26 -11.69
C ARG A 512 -6.08 -4.49 -12.40
N ARG A 513 -5.28 -5.54 -12.53
CA ARG A 513 -5.67 -6.84 -13.10
C ARG A 513 -6.76 -7.52 -12.25
N GLN A 514 -6.62 -7.50 -10.92
CA GLN A 514 -7.63 -8.02 -9.98
C GLN A 514 -8.97 -7.26 -10.06
N GLN A 515 -8.94 -5.98 -10.46
CA GLN A 515 -10.12 -5.16 -10.73
C GLN A 515 -10.68 -5.34 -12.16
N LEU A 516 -10.08 -6.21 -12.98
CA LEU A 516 -10.39 -6.38 -14.41
C LEU A 516 -10.20 -5.11 -15.27
N LYS A 517 -9.40 -4.14 -14.80
CA LYS A 517 -8.99 -2.95 -15.55
C LYS A 517 -7.85 -3.30 -16.53
N ASN A 518 -8.06 -4.28 -17.42
CA ASN A 518 -7.02 -4.93 -18.21
C ASN A 518 -6.17 -3.96 -19.06
N ALA A 519 -6.80 -2.96 -19.70
CA ALA A 519 -6.07 -1.95 -20.48
C ALA A 519 -5.14 -1.09 -19.61
N GLN A 520 -5.60 -0.68 -18.42
CA GLN A 520 -4.79 0.10 -17.48
C GLN A 520 -3.67 -0.76 -16.87
N ALA A 521 -3.94 -2.04 -16.59
CA ALA A 521 -2.93 -2.98 -16.15
C ALA A 521 -1.82 -3.13 -17.21
N MET A 522 -2.17 -3.35 -18.49
CA MET A 522 -1.19 -3.43 -19.58
C MET A 522 -0.34 -2.16 -19.69
N ALA A 523 -0.97 -0.97 -19.68
CA ALA A 523 -0.23 0.29 -19.71
C ALA A 523 0.71 0.47 -18.50
N THR A 524 0.34 -0.08 -17.33
CA THR A 524 1.17 -0.05 -16.12
C THR A 524 2.43 -0.89 -16.28
N ILE A 525 2.29 -2.12 -16.78
CA ILE A 525 3.46 -3.00 -16.95
C ILE A 525 4.33 -2.58 -18.14
N ASP A 526 3.75 -1.93 -19.16
CA ASP A 526 4.52 -1.29 -20.24
C ASP A 526 5.44 -0.17 -19.71
N ARG A 527 4.98 0.62 -18.74
CA ARG A 527 5.82 1.62 -18.06
C ARG A 527 7.00 0.98 -17.32
N ALA A 528 6.77 -0.13 -16.62
CA ALA A 528 7.85 -0.85 -15.94
C ALA A 528 8.87 -1.41 -16.95
N TRP A 529 8.39 -2.04 -18.02
CA TRP A 529 9.25 -2.58 -19.08
C TRP A 529 10.06 -1.52 -19.83
N ALA A 530 9.54 -0.31 -19.98
CA ALA A 530 10.29 0.81 -20.56
C ALA A 530 11.52 1.19 -19.73
N MET A 531 11.55 0.85 -18.44
CA MET A 531 12.68 1.12 -17.53
C MET A 531 13.73 0.01 -17.50
N ARG A 532 13.55 -1.08 -18.26
CA ARG A 532 14.39 -2.29 -18.22
C ARG A 532 15.89 -2.06 -18.45
N GLU A 533 16.24 -1.09 -19.29
CA GLU A 533 17.64 -0.77 -19.64
C GLU A 533 18.43 -0.21 -18.44
N ARG A 534 17.72 0.25 -17.40
CA ARG A 534 18.32 0.76 -16.15
C ARG A 534 18.48 -0.33 -15.08
N MET A 535 18.11 -1.57 -15.38
CA MET A 535 18.16 -2.69 -14.43
C MET A 535 19.47 -3.46 -14.60
N VAL A 536 20.17 -3.68 -13.48
CA VAL A 536 21.44 -4.41 -13.45
C VAL A 536 21.24 -5.86 -13.01
N ASN A 537 20.23 -6.15 -12.18
CA ASN A 537 19.96 -7.49 -11.68
C ASN A 537 19.18 -8.33 -12.71
N PRO A 538 19.72 -9.48 -13.17
CA PRO A 538 19.04 -10.38 -14.10
C PRO A 538 17.69 -10.93 -13.59
N ASP A 539 17.57 -11.24 -12.29
CA ASP A 539 16.33 -11.79 -11.73
C ASP A 539 15.21 -10.76 -11.72
N SER A 540 15.53 -9.51 -11.41
CA SER A 540 14.57 -8.41 -11.48
C SER A 540 14.10 -8.16 -12.92
N LEU A 541 15.00 -8.28 -13.90
CA LEU A 541 14.65 -8.16 -15.32
C LEU A 541 13.72 -9.31 -15.76
N LEU A 542 14.02 -10.54 -15.34
CA LEU A 542 13.15 -11.70 -15.58
C LEU A 542 11.77 -11.46 -15.00
N SER A 543 11.67 -11.03 -13.74
CA SER A 543 10.39 -10.78 -13.08
C SER A 543 9.53 -9.78 -13.86
N VAL A 544 10.08 -8.63 -14.26
CA VAL A 544 9.35 -7.63 -15.08
C VAL A 544 8.94 -8.21 -16.44
N ARG A 545 9.80 -9.03 -17.07
CA ARG A 545 9.48 -9.73 -18.33
C ARG A 545 8.26 -10.65 -18.14
N LEU A 546 8.22 -11.45 -17.08
CA LEU A 546 7.13 -12.39 -16.80
C LEU A 546 5.80 -11.68 -16.52
N TYR A 547 5.81 -10.56 -15.79
CA TYR A 547 4.63 -9.71 -15.64
C TYR A 547 4.14 -9.14 -16.99
N ARG A 548 5.06 -8.72 -17.86
CA ARG A 548 4.70 -8.22 -19.20
C ARG A 548 4.09 -9.33 -20.06
N ILE A 549 4.68 -10.53 -20.07
CA ILE A 549 4.14 -11.71 -20.76
C ILE A 549 2.72 -11.98 -20.30
N GLN A 550 2.48 -12.00 -18.98
CA GLN A 550 1.14 -12.20 -18.42
C GLN A 550 0.14 -11.13 -18.91
N GLY A 551 0.56 -9.87 -18.99
CA GLY A 551 -0.24 -8.78 -19.54
C GLY A 551 -0.58 -8.98 -21.02
N LEU A 552 0.41 -9.39 -21.82
CA LEU A 552 0.24 -9.69 -23.25
C LEU A 552 -0.71 -10.87 -23.48
N LEU A 553 -0.56 -11.95 -22.71
CA LEU A 553 -1.48 -13.09 -22.74
C LEU A 553 -2.90 -12.64 -22.43
N ARG A 554 -3.11 -11.81 -21.40
CA ARG A 554 -4.43 -11.23 -21.07
C ARG A 554 -4.97 -10.25 -22.10
N ALA A 555 -4.11 -9.56 -22.84
CA ALA A 555 -4.51 -8.73 -23.98
C ALA A 555 -4.79 -9.54 -25.26
N GLY A 556 -4.46 -10.83 -25.28
CA GLY A 556 -4.56 -11.67 -26.47
C GLY A 556 -3.46 -11.41 -27.50
N ARG A 557 -2.34 -10.80 -27.10
CA ARG A 557 -1.17 -10.49 -27.95
C ARG A 557 -0.18 -11.66 -27.92
N HIS A 558 -0.60 -12.82 -28.41
CA HIS A 558 0.12 -14.08 -28.24
C HIS A 558 1.46 -14.13 -28.99
N GLY A 559 1.56 -13.49 -30.16
CA GLY A 559 2.83 -13.42 -30.91
C GLY A 559 3.93 -12.72 -30.11
N GLU A 560 3.59 -11.60 -29.46
CA GLU A 560 4.52 -10.88 -28.59
C GLU A 560 4.83 -11.63 -27.31
N ALA A 561 3.83 -12.29 -26.70
CA ALA A 561 4.04 -13.13 -25.53
C ALA A 561 4.98 -14.31 -25.85
N PHE A 562 4.80 -14.95 -27.01
CA PHE A 562 5.66 -16.03 -27.50
C PHE A 562 7.10 -15.54 -27.67
N ALA A 563 7.31 -14.41 -28.36
CA ALA A 563 8.65 -13.87 -28.58
C ALA A 563 9.40 -13.56 -27.27
N LEU A 564 8.69 -13.11 -26.23
CA LEU A 564 9.30 -12.89 -24.91
C LEU A 564 9.53 -14.18 -24.13
N LEU A 565 8.69 -15.20 -24.30
CA LEU A 565 8.83 -16.52 -23.65
C LEU A 565 9.96 -17.37 -24.25
N ASP A 566 10.19 -17.22 -25.56
CA ASP A 566 11.23 -17.91 -26.35
C ASP A 566 12.60 -17.20 -26.29
N ASP A 567 12.69 -16.08 -25.57
CA ASP A 567 13.96 -15.38 -25.32
C ASP A 567 14.93 -16.33 -24.57
N PRO A 568 16.12 -16.63 -25.13
CA PRO A 568 17.12 -17.50 -24.50
C PRO A 568 17.55 -17.05 -23.09
N ALA A 569 17.31 -15.78 -22.74
CA ALA A 569 17.52 -15.30 -21.38
C ALA A 569 16.62 -16.00 -20.34
N ASN A 570 15.54 -16.65 -20.76
CA ASN A 570 14.66 -17.44 -19.89
C ASN A 570 15.14 -18.89 -19.68
N ASP A 571 16.14 -19.36 -20.45
CA ASP A 571 16.61 -20.75 -20.35
C ASP A 571 17.60 -20.96 -19.20
N ARG A 572 18.04 -19.88 -18.56
CA ARG A 572 18.72 -19.94 -17.27
C ARG A 572 17.68 -20.37 -16.25
N THR A 573 17.98 -21.35 -15.40
CA THR A 573 17.15 -21.66 -14.24
C THR A 573 17.22 -20.47 -13.27
N PRO A 574 16.14 -19.68 -13.06
CA PRO A 574 16.12 -18.68 -12.01
C PRO A 574 16.54 -19.29 -10.67
N ALA A 575 17.28 -18.51 -9.87
CA ALA A 575 17.62 -18.89 -8.50
C ALA A 575 16.37 -19.07 -7.64
N ASP A 576 15.26 -18.42 -8.02
CA ASP A 576 13.98 -18.48 -7.34
C ASP A 576 13.06 -19.57 -7.94
N PRO A 577 12.72 -20.64 -7.18
CA PRO A 577 11.73 -21.63 -7.59
C PRO A 577 10.38 -21.05 -7.98
N PHE A 578 9.97 -19.92 -7.39
CA PHE A 578 8.72 -19.24 -7.74
C PHE A 578 8.72 -18.75 -9.19
N GLU A 579 9.78 -18.09 -9.66
CA GLU A 579 9.84 -17.59 -11.05
C GLU A 579 9.98 -18.74 -12.07
N ASN A 580 10.61 -19.87 -11.69
CA ASN A 580 10.64 -21.09 -12.52
C ASN A 580 9.21 -21.60 -12.80
N GLU A 581 8.41 -21.72 -11.75
CA GLU A 581 7.03 -22.17 -11.86
C GLU A 581 6.15 -21.18 -12.62
N ARG A 582 6.37 -19.89 -12.42
CA ARG A 582 5.66 -18.84 -13.14
C ARG A 582 5.92 -18.93 -14.64
N LEU A 583 7.17 -19.16 -15.05
CA LEU A 583 7.53 -19.32 -16.46
C LEU A 583 6.81 -20.53 -17.08
N ARG A 584 6.78 -21.68 -16.38
CA ARG A 584 6.04 -22.89 -16.83
C ARG A 584 4.54 -22.62 -16.97
N LEU A 585 3.94 -21.96 -15.98
CA LEU A 585 2.53 -21.56 -16.02
C LEU A 585 2.22 -20.69 -17.23
N LEU A 586 3.03 -19.66 -17.51
CA LEU A 586 2.81 -18.76 -18.65
C LEU A 586 2.99 -19.47 -20.01
N ARG A 587 3.94 -20.42 -20.11
CA ARG A 587 4.07 -21.28 -21.31
C ARG A 587 2.83 -22.16 -21.50
N ALA A 588 2.31 -22.74 -20.42
CA ALA A 588 1.08 -23.54 -20.46
C ALA A 588 -0.16 -22.72 -20.83
N GLU A 589 -0.30 -21.51 -20.28
CA GLU A 589 -1.38 -20.57 -20.65
C GLU A 589 -1.33 -20.22 -22.15
N LEU A 590 -0.15 -19.90 -22.69
CA LEU A 590 0.02 -19.63 -24.11
C LEU A 590 -0.35 -20.83 -24.99
N ALA A 591 0.13 -22.03 -24.65
CA ALA A 591 -0.18 -23.25 -25.38
C ALA A 591 -1.69 -23.54 -25.37
N TRP A 592 -2.35 -23.37 -24.22
CA TRP A 592 -3.80 -23.50 -24.09
C TRP A 592 -4.55 -22.50 -24.98
N ASP A 593 -4.18 -21.22 -24.93
CA ASP A 593 -4.84 -20.14 -25.68
C ASP A 593 -4.64 -20.27 -27.21
N ARG A 594 -3.58 -20.98 -27.65
CA ARG A 594 -3.33 -21.33 -29.07
C ARG A 594 -4.01 -22.63 -29.51
N GLY A 595 -4.66 -23.35 -28.60
CA GLY A 595 -5.40 -24.58 -28.88
C GLY A 595 -4.57 -25.86 -28.79
N HIS A 596 -3.51 -25.86 -27.97
CA HIS A 596 -2.64 -27.01 -27.72
C HIS A 596 -2.77 -27.53 -26.27
N PRO A 597 -3.93 -28.07 -25.87
CA PRO A 597 -4.21 -28.45 -24.48
C PRO A 597 -3.35 -29.59 -23.94
N ALA A 598 -2.95 -30.54 -24.80
CA ALA A 598 -2.08 -31.65 -24.38
C ALA A 598 -0.66 -31.17 -24.04
N GLU A 599 -0.12 -30.25 -24.83
CA GLU A 599 1.17 -29.60 -24.59
C GLU A 599 1.11 -28.74 -23.32
N ALA A 600 0.06 -27.94 -23.17
CA ALA A 600 -0.16 -27.13 -21.98
C ALA A 600 -0.20 -27.97 -20.69
N LEU A 601 -0.87 -29.14 -20.71
CA LEU A 601 -0.92 -30.02 -19.54
C LEU A 601 0.44 -30.67 -19.23
N ALA A 602 1.24 -31.00 -20.25
CA ALA A 602 2.58 -31.56 -20.07
C ALA A 602 3.56 -30.57 -19.42
N LEU A 603 3.36 -29.27 -19.62
CA LEU A 603 4.19 -28.21 -19.02
C LEU A 603 3.93 -27.99 -17.53
N LEU A 604 2.80 -28.47 -17.00
CA LEU A 604 2.35 -28.20 -15.63
C LEU A 604 2.71 -29.32 -14.64
N GLU A 605 3.75 -30.11 -14.85
CA GLU A 605 4.15 -31.22 -13.95
C GLU A 605 4.14 -30.82 -12.46
N PRO A 606 3.75 -31.72 -11.53
CA PRO A 606 3.64 -31.37 -10.12
C PRO A 606 5.01 -31.02 -9.55
N VAL A 607 5.14 -29.83 -8.95
CA VAL A 607 6.32 -29.49 -8.15
C VAL A 607 6.18 -30.09 -6.75
N PRO A 608 7.24 -30.74 -6.21
CA PRO A 608 7.26 -31.21 -4.83
C PRO A 608 6.89 -30.11 -3.82
N GLU A 609 6.15 -30.45 -2.76
CA GLU A 609 5.66 -29.47 -1.77
C GLU A 609 6.81 -28.75 -1.03
N ASP A 610 7.96 -29.41 -0.88
CA ASP A 610 9.17 -28.94 -0.22
C ASP A 610 9.96 -27.90 -1.05
N GLU A 611 9.83 -27.88 -2.37
CA GLU A 611 10.52 -26.92 -3.25
C GLU A 611 9.83 -25.54 -3.30
N LEU A 612 8.61 -25.40 -2.76
CA LEU A 612 7.75 -24.21 -2.87
C LEU A 612 7.25 -23.74 -1.49
N ALA A 613 8.11 -23.71 -0.47
CA ALA A 613 7.71 -23.42 0.91
C ALA A 613 7.31 -21.95 1.20
N SER A 614 7.40 -21.03 0.23
CA SER A 614 7.08 -19.61 0.46
C SER A 614 5.58 -19.30 0.39
N ALA A 615 5.15 -18.19 1.01
CA ALA A 615 3.79 -17.69 0.91
C ALA A 615 3.41 -17.28 -0.53
N ASP A 616 4.38 -16.78 -1.31
CA ASP A 616 4.19 -16.41 -2.71
C ASP A 616 3.96 -17.63 -3.60
N SER A 617 4.58 -18.75 -3.26
CA SER A 617 4.36 -20.03 -3.94
C SER A 617 2.89 -20.46 -3.94
N ASP A 618 2.07 -20.01 -2.98
CA ASP A 618 0.64 -20.32 -2.99
C ASP A 618 -0.14 -19.64 -4.11
N ILE A 619 0.31 -18.45 -4.56
CA ILE A 619 -0.30 -17.74 -5.70
C ILE A 619 -0.23 -18.63 -6.94
N ILE A 620 0.97 -19.13 -7.25
CA ILE A 620 1.21 -19.91 -8.46
C ILE A 620 0.56 -21.29 -8.35
N ARG A 621 0.68 -21.97 -7.20
CA ARG A 621 0.04 -23.28 -6.98
C ARG A 621 -1.45 -23.26 -7.30
N VAL A 622 -2.15 -22.24 -6.82
CA VAL A 622 -3.59 -22.11 -7.04
C VAL A 622 -3.90 -21.82 -8.52
N ALA A 623 -3.11 -20.99 -9.19
CA ALA A 623 -3.26 -20.74 -10.63
C ALA A 623 -3.01 -22.01 -11.47
N VAL A 624 -1.95 -22.77 -11.16
CA VAL A 624 -1.64 -24.07 -11.78
C VAL A 624 -2.78 -25.05 -11.57
N ALA A 625 -3.30 -25.19 -10.35
CA ALA A 625 -4.41 -26.10 -10.05
C ALA A 625 -5.68 -25.77 -10.84
N VAL A 626 -6.02 -24.47 -10.97
CA VAL A 626 -7.16 -24.03 -11.78
C VAL A 626 -6.93 -24.35 -13.25
N LEU A 627 -5.78 -23.97 -13.83
CA LEU A 627 -5.49 -24.22 -15.25
C LEU A 627 -5.46 -25.71 -15.57
N ARG A 628 -4.78 -26.52 -14.74
CA ARG A 628 -4.75 -27.98 -14.84
C ARG A 628 -6.15 -28.58 -14.83
N SER A 629 -7.02 -28.17 -13.88
CA SER A 629 -8.39 -28.69 -13.81
C SER A 629 -9.20 -28.41 -15.08
N ARG A 630 -8.98 -27.27 -15.75
CA ARG A 630 -9.61 -26.92 -17.02
C ARG A 630 -9.06 -27.73 -18.19
N LEU A 631 -7.74 -27.98 -18.20
CA LEU A 631 -7.04 -28.79 -19.19
C LEU A 631 -7.48 -30.26 -19.15
N GLU A 632 -7.50 -30.86 -17.96
CA GLU A 632 -7.95 -32.23 -17.72
C GLU A 632 -9.38 -32.42 -18.22
N GLN A 633 -10.26 -31.49 -17.87
CA GLN A 633 -11.64 -31.49 -18.33
C GLN A 633 -11.75 -31.43 -19.87
N ALA A 634 -11.01 -30.52 -20.50
CA ALA A 634 -11.08 -30.35 -21.95
C ALA A 634 -10.50 -31.53 -22.73
N LEU A 635 -9.57 -32.27 -22.12
CA LEU A 635 -8.99 -33.50 -22.68
C LEU A 635 -9.78 -34.77 -22.31
N GLY A 636 -10.81 -34.67 -21.46
CA GLY A 636 -11.51 -35.83 -20.92
C GLY A 636 -10.62 -36.76 -20.10
N ARG A 637 -9.54 -36.22 -19.51
CA ARG A 637 -8.64 -37.00 -18.66
C ARG A 637 -9.19 -37.07 -17.23
N PRO A 638 -9.04 -38.19 -16.52
CA PRO A 638 -9.37 -38.23 -15.11
C PRO A 638 -8.51 -37.20 -14.34
N PRO A 639 -9.03 -36.60 -13.27
CA PRO A 639 -8.24 -35.69 -12.45
C PRO A 639 -7.00 -36.42 -11.92
N GLY A 640 -5.85 -35.73 -11.88
CA GLY A 640 -4.62 -36.27 -11.31
C GLY A 640 -4.77 -36.72 -9.84
N GLY A 641 -3.82 -37.54 -9.36
CA GLY A 641 -3.83 -38.08 -8.00
C GLY A 641 -3.74 -37.03 -6.87
N PRO A 642 -3.90 -37.46 -5.61
CA PRO A 642 -3.78 -36.57 -4.44
C PRO A 642 -2.41 -35.89 -4.39
N GLY A 643 -2.36 -34.60 -4.02
CA GLY A 643 -1.15 -33.77 -4.05
C GLY A 643 -1.07 -32.78 -5.23
N THR A 644 -2.00 -32.85 -6.19
CA THR A 644 -2.08 -31.94 -7.36
C THR A 644 -2.74 -30.57 -7.07
N GLY A 645 -2.71 -30.13 -5.81
CA GLY A 645 -3.16 -28.80 -5.37
C GLY A 645 -4.68 -28.61 -5.31
N GLY A 646 -5.26 -28.69 -4.11
CA GLY A 646 -6.61 -28.14 -3.82
C GLY A 646 -7.54 -29.01 -2.98
N ASP A 647 -7.16 -30.23 -2.60
CA ASP A 647 -8.02 -31.09 -1.77
C ASP A 647 -7.86 -30.80 -0.26
N VAL A 648 -6.70 -30.27 0.15
CA VAL A 648 -6.46 -29.83 1.52
C VAL A 648 -6.69 -28.32 1.61
N LEU A 649 -7.87 -27.94 2.10
CA LEU A 649 -8.05 -26.61 2.69
C LEU A 649 -7.19 -26.59 3.96
N PRO A 650 -6.27 -25.64 4.15
CA PRO A 650 -5.53 -25.56 5.39
C PRO A 650 -6.54 -25.37 6.52
N ALA A 651 -6.47 -26.21 7.54
CA ALA A 651 -7.26 -26.01 8.75
C ALA A 651 -6.74 -24.72 9.41
N GLY A 652 -7.50 -23.62 9.32
CA GLY A 652 -7.14 -22.41 10.06
C GLY A 652 -7.70 -21.08 9.56
N ASP A 653 -8.00 -20.89 8.28
CA ASP A 653 -8.45 -19.57 7.84
C ASP A 653 -9.36 -19.57 6.60
N ARG A 654 -10.68 -19.52 6.83
CA ARG A 654 -11.68 -19.35 5.76
C ARG A 654 -11.63 -17.96 5.10
N THR A 655 -10.86 -17.02 5.67
CA THR A 655 -10.70 -15.66 5.14
C THR A 655 -9.51 -15.50 4.20
N HIS A 656 -8.71 -16.56 4.01
CA HIS A 656 -7.52 -16.49 3.17
C HIS A 656 -7.87 -16.10 1.71
N PRO A 657 -7.21 -15.08 1.11
CA PRO A 657 -7.56 -14.51 -0.21
C PRO A 657 -7.67 -15.53 -1.36
N ARG A 658 -6.96 -16.67 -1.27
CA ARG A 658 -6.90 -17.66 -2.35
C ARG A 658 -7.93 -18.81 -2.22
N MET A 659 -8.71 -18.84 -1.13
CA MET A 659 -9.70 -19.90 -0.87
C MET A 659 -10.74 -20.10 -1.99
N PRO A 660 -11.30 -19.06 -2.63
CA PRO A 660 -12.25 -19.26 -3.71
C PRO A 660 -11.66 -20.00 -4.91
N LEU A 661 -10.42 -19.69 -5.28
CA LEU A 661 -9.75 -20.33 -6.43
C LEU A 661 -9.34 -21.77 -6.13
N ARG A 662 -8.96 -22.09 -4.89
CA ARG A 662 -8.80 -23.50 -4.45
C ARG A 662 -10.11 -24.26 -4.56
N GLY A 663 -11.21 -23.65 -4.08
CA GLY A 663 -12.56 -24.20 -4.20
C GLY A 663 -12.99 -24.41 -5.66
N LEU A 664 -12.64 -23.48 -6.54
CA LEU A 664 -12.86 -23.57 -7.98
C LEU A 664 -12.15 -24.77 -8.61
N ALA A 665 -10.85 -24.94 -8.35
CA ALA A 665 -10.09 -26.08 -8.86
C ALA A 665 -10.71 -27.42 -8.38
N ALA A 666 -11.08 -27.50 -7.10
CA ALA A 666 -11.75 -28.68 -6.55
C ALA A 666 -13.15 -28.93 -7.15
N ALA A 667 -13.90 -27.87 -7.47
CA ALA A 667 -15.19 -27.97 -8.16
C ALA A 667 -15.01 -28.53 -9.59
N ASN A 668 -14.05 -28.00 -10.35
CA ASN A 668 -13.72 -28.47 -11.70
C ASN A 668 -13.26 -29.94 -11.70
N ARG A 669 -12.47 -30.37 -10.72
CA ARG A 669 -12.08 -31.79 -10.57
C ARG A 669 -13.28 -32.69 -10.26
N ALA A 670 -14.16 -32.29 -9.35
CA ALA A 670 -15.37 -33.05 -9.04
C ALA A 670 -16.29 -33.17 -10.26
N TRP A 671 -16.39 -32.10 -11.05
CA TRP A 671 -17.12 -32.10 -12.31
C TRP A 671 -16.50 -33.07 -13.32
N THR A 672 -15.18 -33.01 -13.52
CA THR A 672 -14.45 -33.90 -14.43
C THR A 672 -14.58 -35.37 -14.01
N ALA A 673 -14.65 -35.65 -12.71
CA ALA A 673 -14.87 -36.98 -12.15
C ALA A 673 -16.33 -37.48 -12.22
N GLY A 674 -17.25 -36.72 -12.83
CA GLY A 674 -18.67 -37.09 -12.91
C GLY A 674 -19.47 -36.94 -11.60
N ARG A 675 -18.91 -36.30 -10.57
CA ARG A 675 -19.55 -36.10 -9.26
C ARG A 675 -20.34 -34.78 -9.23
N ALA A 676 -21.42 -34.71 -10.00
CA ALA A 676 -22.18 -33.48 -10.25
C ALA A 676 -22.66 -32.75 -8.98
N ASP A 677 -23.29 -33.45 -8.03
CA ASP A 677 -23.79 -32.83 -6.80
C ASP A 677 -22.68 -32.22 -5.94
N GLU A 678 -21.52 -32.87 -5.94
CA GLU A 678 -20.35 -32.42 -5.19
C GLU A 678 -19.67 -31.23 -5.88
N ALA A 679 -19.61 -31.25 -7.21
CA ALA A 679 -19.13 -30.14 -8.02
C ALA A 679 -19.99 -28.89 -7.79
N GLU A 680 -21.32 -29.03 -7.83
CA GLU A 680 -22.23 -27.92 -7.60
C GLU A 680 -22.09 -27.31 -6.20
N ARG A 681 -22.06 -28.13 -5.14
CA ARG A 681 -21.81 -27.64 -3.78
C ARG A 681 -20.50 -26.88 -3.67
N ARG A 682 -19.43 -27.36 -4.33
CA ARG A 682 -18.14 -26.68 -4.33
C ARG A 682 -18.16 -25.38 -5.14
N PHE A 683 -18.83 -25.33 -6.29
CA PHE A 683 -19.00 -24.08 -7.04
C PHE A 683 -19.75 -23.02 -6.22
N GLN A 684 -20.84 -23.42 -5.55
CA GLN A 684 -21.59 -22.51 -4.68
C GLN A 684 -20.75 -21.98 -3.52
N ALA A 685 -19.96 -22.85 -2.88
CA ALA A 685 -19.06 -22.45 -1.80
C ALA A 685 -17.95 -21.51 -2.31
N ALA A 686 -17.33 -21.83 -3.44
CA ALA A 686 -16.31 -20.99 -4.07
C ALA A 686 -16.86 -19.62 -4.46
N LEU A 687 -18.07 -19.57 -5.04
CA LEU A 687 -18.72 -18.32 -5.42
C LEU A 687 -19.07 -17.47 -4.19
N SER A 688 -19.59 -18.09 -3.12
CA SER A 688 -19.89 -17.38 -1.87
C SER A 688 -18.65 -16.75 -1.26
N LEU A 689 -17.51 -17.46 -1.27
CA LEU A 689 -16.24 -16.92 -0.80
C LEU A 689 -15.72 -15.80 -1.72
N ALA A 690 -15.86 -15.95 -3.05
CA ALA A 690 -15.46 -14.93 -4.01
C ALA A 690 -16.28 -13.64 -3.86
N ASP A 691 -17.61 -13.76 -3.71
CA ASP A 691 -18.52 -12.64 -3.47
C ASP A 691 -18.20 -11.94 -2.13
N ALA A 692 -17.86 -12.70 -1.08
CA ALA A 692 -17.45 -12.14 0.21
C ALA A 692 -16.13 -11.36 0.14
N GLN A 693 -15.19 -11.79 -0.69
CA GLN A 693 -13.92 -11.08 -0.91
C GLN A 693 -14.07 -9.85 -1.82
N GLY A 694 -15.00 -9.89 -2.78
CA GLY A 694 -15.24 -8.78 -3.70
C GLY A 694 -14.16 -8.55 -4.76
N VAL A 695 -13.25 -9.52 -4.96
CA VAL A 695 -12.20 -9.42 -6.00
C VAL A 695 -12.79 -9.80 -7.37
N ALA A 696 -12.91 -8.81 -8.27
CA ALA A 696 -13.58 -8.97 -9.56
C ALA A 696 -12.99 -10.10 -10.41
N GLU A 697 -11.66 -10.22 -10.47
CA GLU A 697 -11.00 -11.31 -11.19
C GLU A 697 -11.39 -12.71 -10.66
N THR A 698 -11.42 -12.87 -9.34
CA THR A 698 -11.78 -14.13 -8.69
C THR A 698 -13.24 -14.48 -8.94
N ILE A 699 -14.14 -13.50 -8.80
CA ILE A 699 -15.57 -13.67 -9.12
C ILE A 699 -15.74 -14.09 -10.58
N ALA A 700 -15.05 -13.41 -11.51
CA ALA A 700 -15.12 -13.73 -12.93
C ALA A 700 -14.64 -15.15 -13.24
N ALA A 701 -13.55 -15.60 -12.62
CA ALA A 701 -13.04 -16.96 -12.80
C ALA A 701 -14.05 -18.03 -12.33
N VAL A 702 -14.64 -17.86 -11.15
CA VAL A 702 -15.63 -18.81 -10.60
C VAL A 702 -16.92 -18.80 -11.41
N VAL A 703 -17.43 -17.61 -11.75
CA VAL A 703 -18.66 -17.46 -12.53
C VAL A 703 -18.52 -18.06 -13.91
N ALA A 704 -17.38 -17.90 -14.59
CA ALA A 704 -17.16 -18.44 -15.92
C ALA A 704 -17.27 -19.98 -15.95
N ASP A 705 -16.63 -20.66 -14.98
CA ASP A 705 -16.63 -22.12 -14.92
C ASP A 705 -17.96 -22.67 -14.38
N TYR A 706 -18.56 -22.03 -13.38
CA TYR A 706 -19.86 -22.47 -12.84
C TYR A 706 -21.00 -22.27 -13.86
N THR A 707 -20.96 -21.18 -14.63
CA THR A 707 -21.89 -20.96 -15.74
C THR A 707 -21.77 -22.09 -16.76
N ARG A 708 -20.54 -22.48 -17.13
CA ARG A 708 -20.31 -23.59 -18.07
C ARG A 708 -20.88 -24.91 -17.53
N PHE A 709 -20.63 -25.22 -16.26
CA PHE A 709 -21.20 -26.40 -15.59
C PHE A 709 -22.74 -26.44 -15.68
N LEU A 710 -23.40 -25.32 -15.38
CA LEU A 710 -24.87 -25.24 -15.45
C LEU A 710 -25.41 -25.34 -16.88
N LEU A 711 -24.71 -24.76 -17.86
CA LEU A 711 -25.09 -24.85 -19.26
C LEU A 711 -24.95 -26.28 -19.80
N ASP A 712 -23.87 -26.99 -19.45
CA ASP A 712 -23.67 -28.39 -19.84
C ASP A 712 -24.73 -29.31 -19.21
N ALA A 713 -25.29 -28.92 -18.05
CA ALA A 713 -26.44 -29.59 -17.43
C ALA A 713 -27.81 -29.14 -17.98
N GLY A 714 -27.86 -28.25 -18.98
CA GLY A 714 -29.10 -27.71 -19.55
C GLY A 714 -29.84 -26.70 -18.68
N ARG A 715 -29.26 -26.24 -17.57
CA ARG A 715 -29.87 -25.34 -16.57
C ARG A 715 -29.68 -23.86 -16.93
N VAL A 716 -30.17 -23.47 -18.11
CA VAL A 716 -29.93 -22.13 -18.71
C VAL A 716 -30.40 -20.97 -17.82
N ARG A 717 -31.54 -21.12 -17.12
CA ARG A 717 -32.06 -20.07 -16.23
C ARG A 717 -31.13 -19.78 -15.05
N GLU A 718 -30.57 -20.84 -14.48
CA GLU A 718 -29.65 -20.73 -13.34
C GLU A 718 -28.29 -20.21 -13.80
N ALA A 719 -27.81 -20.68 -14.95
CA ALA A 719 -26.64 -20.14 -15.61
C ALA A 719 -26.76 -18.62 -15.85
N ALA A 720 -27.95 -18.14 -16.25
CA ALA A 720 -28.21 -16.71 -16.43
C ALA A 720 -28.08 -15.92 -15.11
N ALA A 721 -28.59 -16.47 -14.00
CA ALA A 721 -28.50 -15.84 -12.69
C ALA A 721 -27.04 -15.75 -12.19
N ILE A 722 -26.23 -16.77 -12.47
CA ILE A 722 -24.80 -16.77 -12.12
C ILE A 722 -24.01 -15.80 -13.02
N ALA A 723 -24.15 -15.91 -14.33
CA ALA A 723 -23.45 -15.07 -15.31
C ALA A 723 -23.76 -13.57 -15.19
N GLY A 724 -24.94 -13.20 -14.70
CA GLY A 724 -25.33 -11.80 -14.49
C GLY A 724 -24.36 -11.02 -13.59
N ARG A 725 -23.66 -11.69 -12.67
CA ARG A 725 -22.66 -11.08 -11.76
C ARG A 725 -21.50 -10.42 -12.50
N VAL A 726 -21.13 -10.94 -13.67
CA VAL A 726 -19.94 -10.47 -14.41
C VAL A 726 -20.27 -9.58 -15.61
N ALA A 727 -21.55 -9.26 -15.81
CA ALA A 727 -22.01 -8.52 -16.97
C ALA A 727 -21.36 -7.14 -17.10
N LEU A 728 -21.09 -6.47 -15.97
CA LEU A 728 -20.45 -5.14 -15.92
C LEU A 728 -19.00 -5.15 -16.43
N TRP A 729 -18.28 -6.26 -16.30
CA TRP A 729 -16.88 -6.37 -16.73
C TRP A 729 -16.73 -6.93 -18.14
N ALA A 730 -17.82 -7.41 -18.75
CA ALA A 730 -17.77 -8.02 -20.08
C ALA A 730 -17.18 -7.08 -21.14
N GLU A 731 -17.31 -5.76 -20.99
CA GLU A 731 -16.75 -4.78 -21.95
C GLU A 731 -15.22 -4.64 -21.86
N GLN A 732 -14.63 -5.06 -20.74
CA GLN A 732 -13.21 -4.85 -20.42
C GLN A 732 -12.43 -6.17 -20.28
N ASP A 733 -13.13 -7.29 -20.11
CA ASP A 733 -12.54 -8.60 -19.90
C ASP A 733 -13.07 -9.66 -20.88
N TYR A 734 -12.14 -10.35 -21.54
CA TYR A 734 -12.46 -11.39 -22.52
C TYR A 734 -13.18 -12.59 -21.91
N GLY A 735 -12.80 -13.03 -20.70
CA GLY A 735 -13.46 -14.16 -20.03
C GLY A 735 -14.91 -13.86 -19.66
N CYS A 736 -15.17 -12.64 -19.18
CA CYS A 736 -16.53 -12.15 -18.94
C CYS A 736 -17.34 -12.04 -20.26
N ALA A 737 -16.74 -11.51 -21.33
CA ALA A 737 -17.37 -11.45 -22.65
C ALA A 737 -17.72 -12.84 -23.20
N LEU A 738 -16.81 -13.81 -23.05
CA LEU A 738 -17.01 -15.19 -23.47
C LEU A 738 -18.11 -15.89 -22.65
N THR A 739 -18.20 -15.60 -21.35
CA THR A 739 -19.27 -16.09 -20.48
C THR A 739 -20.64 -15.58 -20.94
N ARG A 740 -20.71 -14.29 -21.30
CA ARG A 740 -21.93 -13.68 -21.86
C ARG A 740 -22.30 -14.29 -23.23
N LEU A 741 -21.30 -14.55 -24.08
CA LEU A 741 -21.49 -15.21 -25.38
C LEU A 741 -22.05 -16.63 -25.21
N ARG A 742 -21.49 -17.43 -24.30
CA ARG A 742 -21.99 -18.77 -23.98
C ARG A 742 -23.46 -18.75 -23.54
N LEU A 743 -23.79 -17.83 -22.63
CA LEU A 743 -25.17 -17.69 -22.16
C LEU A 743 -26.12 -17.28 -23.29
N ALA A 744 -25.75 -16.29 -24.10
CA ALA A 744 -26.59 -15.81 -25.20
C ALA A 744 -26.81 -16.90 -26.26
N HIS A 745 -25.77 -17.69 -26.57
CA HIS A 745 -25.88 -18.85 -27.45
C HIS A 745 -26.84 -19.90 -26.88
N ALA A 746 -26.70 -20.27 -25.60
CA ALA A 746 -27.57 -21.26 -24.95
C ALA A 746 -29.03 -20.80 -24.82
N GLN A 747 -29.29 -19.50 -24.81
CA GLN A 747 -30.65 -18.94 -24.77
C GLN A 747 -31.35 -18.87 -26.14
N GLY A 748 -30.64 -19.12 -27.24
CA GLY A 748 -31.22 -19.03 -28.58
C GLY A 748 -31.62 -17.61 -29.02
N ARG A 749 -31.12 -16.57 -28.34
CA ARG A 749 -31.46 -15.17 -28.64
C ARG A 749 -30.47 -14.58 -29.65
N THR A 750 -30.80 -14.64 -30.93
CA THR A 750 -29.89 -14.25 -32.04
C THR A 750 -29.31 -12.84 -31.89
N ASP A 751 -30.12 -11.83 -31.56
CA ASP A 751 -29.65 -10.44 -31.40
C ASP A 751 -28.65 -10.31 -30.24
N ALA A 752 -28.97 -10.93 -29.09
CA ALA A 752 -28.11 -10.91 -27.91
C ALA A 752 -26.82 -11.70 -28.13
N TRP A 753 -26.90 -12.80 -28.89
CA TRP A 753 -25.76 -13.60 -29.31
C TRP A 753 -24.84 -12.80 -30.22
N GLN A 754 -25.37 -12.13 -31.25
CA GLN A 754 -24.59 -11.32 -32.18
C GLN A 754 -23.85 -10.21 -31.44
N ALA A 755 -24.54 -9.47 -30.56
CA ALA A 755 -23.91 -8.43 -29.74
C ALA A 755 -22.84 -8.98 -28.79
N ALA A 756 -23.04 -10.17 -28.22
CA ALA A 756 -22.05 -10.84 -27.39
C ALA A 756 -20.84 -11.35 -28.19
N LEU A 757 -21.07 -11.84 -29.41
CA LEU A 757 -20.03 -12.31 -30.32
C LEU A 757 -19.14 -11.16 -30.78
N ASP A 758 -19.74 -10.05 -31.19
CA ASP A 758 -18.99 -8.87 -31.63
C ASP A 758 -18.15 -8.29 -30.50
N GLN A 759 -18.66 -8.31 -29.27
CA GLN A 759 -17.89 -7.91 -28.09
C GLN A 759 -16.74 -8.86 -27.78
N ALA A 760 -16.98 -10.18 -27.82
CA ALA A 760 -15.93 -11.16 -27.61
C ALA A 760 -14.83 -11.05 -28.69
N ARG A 761 -15.20 -10.78 -29.96
CA ARG A 761 -14.27 -10.52 -31.06
C ARG A 761 -13.39 -9.30 -30.82
N ARG A 762 -13.95 -8.19 -30.32
CA ARG A 762 -13.18 -6.97 -30.00
C ARG A 762 -12.11 -7.22 -28.93
N LEU A 763 -12.38 -8.08 -27.96
CA LEU A 763 -11.48 -8.37 -26.83
C LEU A 763 -10.59 -9.60 -27.05
N ALA A 764 -10.83 -10.39 -28.08
CA ALA A 764 -10.13 -11.65 -28.30
C ALA A 764 -8.63 -11.45 -28.56
N GLY A 765 -8.25 -10.39 -29.29
CA GLY A 765 -6.91 -10.26 -29.84
C GLY A 765 -6.64 -11.39 -30.83
N GLU A 766 -5.55 -12.12 -30.65
CA GLU A 766 -5.16 -13.30 -31.43
C GLU A 766 -5.81 -14.61 -30.93
N ARG A 767 -6.63 -14.56 -29.87
CA ARG A 767 -7.32 -15.75 -29.35
C ARG A 767 -8.31 -16.31 -30.35
N ARG A 768 -8.39 -17.64 -30.40
CA ARG A 768 -9.43 -18.36 -31.14
C ARG A 768 -10.70 -18.43 -30.29
N LEU A 769 -11.79 -17.87 -30.81
CA LEU A 769 -13.12 -18.05 -30.25
C LEU A 769 -13.54 -19.53 -30.40
N PRO A 770 -14.24 -20.13 -29.41
CA PRO A 770 -14.73 -21.50 -29.53
C PRO A 770 -15.67 -21.64 -30.74
N ALA A 771 -15.35 -22.56 -31.66
CA ALA A 771 -16.06 -22.69 -32.94
C ALA A 771 -17.58 -22.86 -32.77
N ALA A 772 -18.00 -23.63 -31.77
CA ALA A 772 -19.41 -23.88 -31.44
C ALA A 772 -20.19 -22.61 -31.03
N LEU A 773 -19.52 -21.53 -30.63
CA LEU A 773 -20.16 -20.28 -30.22
C LEU A 773 -20.19 -19.22 -31.33
N VAL A 774 -19.46 -19.44 -32.42
CA VAL A 774 -19.38 -18.52 -33.57
C VAL A 774 -20.47 -18.82 -34.61
N THR A 775 -21.05 -20.01 -34.56
CA THR A 775 -22.26 -20.35 -35.32
C THR A 775 -23.49 -19.81 -34.61
N ALA A 776 -24.48 -19.32 -35.37
CA ALA A 776 -25.73 -18.82 -34.81
C ALA A 776 -26.44 -19.93 -34.02
N PRO A 777 -27.01 -19.62 -32.84
CA PRO A 777 -27.72 -20.63 -32.07
C PRO A 777 -28.99 -21.04 -32.80
N VAL A 778 -29.39 -22.30 -32.64
CA VAL A 778 -30.68 -22.78 -33.13
C VAL A 778 -31.77 -22.02 -32.37
N ALA A 779 -32.67 -21.35 -33.09
CA ALA A 779 -33.76 -20.59 -32.46
C ALA A 779 -34.54 -21.49 -31.50
N ALA A 780 -34.66 -21.05 -30.24
CA ALA A 780 -35.52 -21.72 -29.27
C ALA A 780 -36.96 -21.68 -29.82
N ARG A 781 -37.53 -22.85 -30.10
CA ARG A 781 -38.93 -22.99 -30.54
C ARG A 781 -39.90 -22.67 -29.40
#